data_AF-A0A194S3D5-F1
#
_entry.id   AF-A0A194S3D5-F1
#
_cell.length_a   1.000
_cell.length_b   1.000
_cell.length_c   1.000
_cell.angle_alpha   90.00
_cell.angle_beta   90.00
_cell.angle_gamma   90.00
#
_symmetry.space_group_name_H-M   'P 1'
#
loop_
_entity.id
_entity.type
_entity.pdbx_description
1 polymer ?
#
loop_
_entity_poly.entity_id
_entity_poly.type
_entity_poly.pdbx_seq_one_letter_code
_entity_poly.pdbx_strand_id
1 'polypeptide(L)'
;MAPSYAYPPLRLEPQTSETARSFLRTVILCLIAGAAVASREFAVVRFESIIHEFDPWFNYRATKVLTEEGFYAFWNWFDPTAWYPLGRVVGGTLYPGLMVTSGLIWKALHLVSIPVDIREVCVQLAPAFSGLTALATYFFAKEVGKDGSREATGLWAALFIAIAPGYISRSVAGSYDNEAIAIFILMSTFFFWLKTVKTGSVLWAGITALFYYYMVAAWGGYAFITNMLPLHVFVLLLMGRYSARLYVGYSSFYAIGTLASMSVPFVGFLPLLTSEHMGPLGVFGLLQLVAFASLVKSLVPAKPFQVLLRSFLALGVALAVGGLWFMTKSGKIAPWTGRFYSLWDTGYARVHLPLVSSVSEHQPTAWPSFFFDLQMLIYLFPAGVYMCFRELRDEHVFVIVYAVLASYFAGVMVRLMLTLTPVVCVAAAVAISAIYETFFDPREQDRGLVGGGGGESTVAGPAQAVKREVDAVAAAIQDVASSSSSSSSSGKKGGKKAASSSSSSSAAAVAAGPSVDRTPRRFGVFGLDARLIPIIAFTFLSFLFVLHCTWVTSSAYSSPSVVLASRAPDGSQNIIDDFREAYYWLRQNTKEDAKIMSWWDYGYQIAGFSNRTTLVDNNTWNNTHIATVGKIMSVREEAAYPLLRKHDVDYVLVIFGGLLGFSGDDINKFLWMVRISEGIWPDEVTEQKYFTSRGEYKVDKDASETMKNSLMYKMSYYRFNELYGGGPAMDRVRQQQIPPTPIQLDTLEEAFTSENWIVRIYAVKPEDALGRDHRSANAFDAGKRRKKVTSLPTTSAAGGVRGKAGARK
;
A
#
# COMPACT_ATOMS: atom_id res chain seq x y z
N MET A 1 -38.98 -2.85 -45.50
CA MET A 1 -38.22 -3.96 -44.90
C MET A 1 -36.82 -3.45 -44.63
N ALA A 2 -36.57 -2.90 -43.44
CA ALA A 2 -35.21 -2.65 -42.97
C ALA A 2 -34.68 -3.96 -42.36
N PRO A 3 -33.48 -4.43 -42.72
CA PRO A 3 -32.93 -5.64 -42.11
C PRO A 3 -32.65 -5.34 -40.64
N SER A 4 -33.39 -5.98 -39.74
CA SER A 4 -33.03 -5.99 -38.32
C SER A 4 -31.74 -6.79 -38.18
N TYR A 5 -30.62 -6.12 -38.00
CA TYR A 5 -29.33 -6.72 -37.66
C TYR A 5 -29.31 -7.21 -36.20
N ALA A 6 -30.35 -7.94 -35.79
CA ALA A 6 -30.35 -8.66 -34.53
C ALA A 6 -29.77 -10.05 -34.81
N TYR A 7 -28.62 -10.36 -34.22
CA TYR A 7 -28.12 -11.73 -34.17
C TYR A 7 -29.25 -12.64 -33.67
N PRO A 8 -29.57 -13.76 -34.34
CA PRO A 8 -30.49 -14.73 -33.77
C PRO A 8 -29.88 -15.19 -32.45
N PRO A 9 -30.56 -15.01 -31.30
CA PRO A 9 -30.05 -15.54 -30.05
C PRO A 9 -29.85 -17.04 -30.24
N LEU A 10 -28.69 -17.56 -29.85
CA LEU A 10 -28.47 -19.00 -29.71
C LEU A 10 -29.66 -19.55 -28.92
N ARG A 11 -30.52 -20.34 -29.57
CA ARG A 11 -31.73 -20.93 -28.96
C ARG A 11 -31.29 -22.04 -28.00
N LEU A 12 -30.68 -21.63 -26.90
CA LEU A 12 -30.42 -22.47 -25.74
C LEU A 12 -31.59 -22.29 -24.79
N GLU A 13 -32.04 -23.40 -24.22
CA GLU A 13 -33.04 -23.40 -23.15
C GLU A 13 -32.54 -22.50 -21.99
N PRO A 14 -33.40 -21.71 -21.32
CA PRO A 14 -32.97 -20.71 -20.33
C PRO A 14 -32.09 -21.30 -19.22
N GLN A 15 -32.42 -22.51 -18.76
CA GLN A 15 -31.65 -23.25 -17.75
C GLN A 15 -30.26 -23.66 -18.25
N THR A 16 -30.16 -24.08 -19.52
CA THR A 16 -28.89 -24.43 -20.17
C THR A 16 -28.02 -23.18 -20.38
N SER A 17 -28.63 -22.02 -20.66
CA SER A 17 -27.91 -20.74 -20.76
C SER A 17 -27.35 -20.28 -19.41
N GLU A 18 -28.11 -20.39 -18.32
CA GLU A 18 -27.64 -20.04 -16.97
C GLU A 18 -26.53 -20.99 -16.49
N THR A 19 -26.69 -22.30 -16.73
CA THR A 19 -25.67 -23.30 -16.37
C THR A 19 -24.37 -23.07 -17.16
N ALA A 20 -24.47 -22.80 -18.46
CA ALA A 20 -23.31 -22.49 -19.30
C ALA A 20 -22.60 -21.19 -18.86
N ARG A 21 -23.35 -20.13 -18.51
CA ARG A 21 -22.78 -18.89 -17.96
C ARG A 21 -22.07 -19.12 -16.63
N SER A 22 -22.68 -19.89 -15.73
CA SER A 22 -22.07 -20.24 -14.43
C SER A 22 -20.79 -21.07 -14.60
N PHE A 23 -20.79 -22.01 -15.54
CA PHE A 23 -19.61 -22.81 -15.89
C PHE A 23 -18.49 -21.94 -16.45
N LEU A 24 -18.78 -21.11 -17.46
CA LEU A 24 -17.80 -20.18 -18.05
C LEU A 24 -17.22 -19.22 -17.01
N ARG A 25 -18.06 -18.66 -16.13
CA ARG A 25 -17.62 -17.80 -15.03
C ARG A 25 -16.62 -18.52 -14.13
N THR A 26 -16.92 -19.76 -13.76
CA THR A 26 -16.06 -20.56 -12.87
C THR A 26 -14.73 -20.86 -13.55
N VAL A 27 -14.75 -21.28 -14.82
CA VAL A 27 -13.54 -21.54 -15.61
C VAL A 27 -12.68 -20.28 -15.74
N ILE A 28 -13.28 -19.13 -16.05
CA ILE A 28 -12.55 -17.85 -16.18
C ILE A 28 -11.91 -17.47 -14.85
N LEU A 29 -12.62 -17.58 -13.73
CA LEU A 29 -12.06 -17.27 -12.41
C LEU A 29 -10.90 -18.21 -12.04
N CYS A 30 -11.00 -19.50 -12.36
CA CYS A 30 -9.89 -20.45 -12.17
C CYS A 30 -8.67 -20.09 -13.03
N LEU A 31 -8.88 -19.71 -14.29
CA LEU A 31 -7.80 -19.26 -15.18
C LEU A 31 -7.17 -17.95 -14.70
N ILE A 32 -7.96 -17.00 -14.19
CA ILE A 32 -7.46 -15.75 -13.60
C ILE A 32 -6.61 -16.05 -12.36
N ALA A 33 -7.07 -16.93 -11.47
CA ALA A 33 -6.30 -17.34 -10.30
C ALA A 33 -4.99 -18.04 -10.70
N GLY A 34 -5.02 -18.91 -11.71
CA GLY A 34 -3.83 -19.54 -12.28
C GLY A 34 -2.85 -18.53 -12.87
N ALA A 35 -3.34 -17.54 -13.62
CA ALA A 35 -2.51 -16.46 -14.16
C ALA A 35 -1.93 -15.54 -13.06
N ALA A 36 -2.70 -15.27 -12.00
CA ALA A 36 -2.22 -14.50 -10.85
C ALA A 36 -1.04 -15.19 -10.15
N VAL A 37 -1.14 -16.50 -9.93
CA VAL A 37 -0.05 -17.30 -9.33
C VAL A 37 1.13 -17.38 -10.30
N ALA A 38 0.91 -17.82 -11.55
CA ALA A 38 1.98 -18.04 -12.52
C ALA A 38 2.82 -16.77 -12.81
N SER A 39 2.18 -15.60 -12.83
CA SER A 39 2.89 -14.32 -13.04
C SER A 39 3.81 -13.92 -11.87
N ARG A 40 3.65 -14.50 -10.67
CA ARG A 40 4.45 -14.17 -9.48
C ARG A 40 5.61 -15.12 -9.24
N GLU A 41 5.70 -16.22 -9.97
CA GLU A 41 6.74 -17.26 -9.81
C GLU A 41 8.05 -16.95 -10.55
N PHE A 42 8.15 -15.87 -11.32
CA PHE A 42 9.34 -15.59 -12.13
C PHE A 42 10.65 -15.52 -11.32
N ALA A 43 10.61 -15.02 -10.09
CA ALA A 43 11.79 -14.97 -9.21
C ALA A 43 12.22 -16.37 -8.76
N VAL A 44 11.26 -17.21 -8.33
CA VAL A 44 11.51 -18.59 -7.89
C VAL A 44 11.97 -19.47 -9.05
N VAL A 45 11.40 -19.30 -10.25
CA VAL A 45 11.76 -20.08 -11.45
C VAL A 45 13.16 -19.74 -11.97
N ARG A 46 13.59 -18.48 -11.87
CA ARG A 46 14.92 -18.05 -12.35
C ARG A 46 16.03 -18.32 -11.37
N PHE A 47 15.73 -18.21 -10.08
CA PHE A 47 16.70 -18.31 -9.01
C PHE A 47 16.34 -19.51 -8.13
N GLU A 48 16.19 -19.28 -6.83
CA GLU A 48 15.89 -20.29 -5.83
C GLU A 48 14.63 -19.86 -5.06
N SER A 49 13.90 -20.83 -4.51
CA SER A 49 12.84 -20.59 -3.54
C SER A 49 13.42 -20.08 -2.22
N ILE A 50 13.60 -18.76 -2.13
CA ILE A 50 14.11 -18.08 -0.93
C ILE A 50 13.31 -16.81 -0.68
N ILE A 51 13.33 -16.37 0.56
CA ILE A 51 12.76 -15.09 0.96
C ILE A 51 13.59 -13.95 0.39
N HIS A 52 12.92 -12.97 -0.19
CA HIS A 52 13.51 -11.78 -0.78
C HIS A 52 13.33 -10.56 0.13
N GLU A 53 14.02 -9.47 -0.20
CA GLU A 53 14.01 -8.19 0.54
C GLU A 53 14.60 -8.29 1.97
N PHE A 54 14.47 -7.21 2.73
CA PHE A 54 15.01 -7.09 4.09
C PHE A 54 13.93 -7.42 5.14
N ASP A 55 12.73 -6.83 4.99
CA ASP A 55 11.62 -6.93 5.95
C ASP A 55 11.11 -8.37 6.18
N PRO A 56 10.92 -9.20 5.12
CA PRO A 56 10.35 -10.54 5.26
C PRO A 56 11.14 -11.53 6.13
N TRP A 57 12.45 -11.29 6.35
CA TRP A 57 13.30 -12.16 7.18
C TRP A 57 12.85 -12.19 8.64
N PHE A 58 12.39 -11.05 9.16
CA PHE A 58 11.82 -10.99 10.50
C PHE A 58 10.52 -11.77 10.59
N ASN A 59 9.63 -11.57 9.61
CA ASN A 59 8.34 -12.26 9.56
C ASN A 59 8.55 -13.78 9.50
N TYR A 60 9.49 -14.26 8.69
CA TYR A 60 9.83 -15.67 8.60
C TYR A 60 10.39 -16.23 9.91
N ARG A 61 11.33 -15.53 10.56
CA ARG A 61 11.86 -15.93 11.87
C ARG A 61 10.75 -16.00 12.92
N ALA A 62 9.85 -15.02 12.94
CA ALA A 62 8.69 -14.99 13.83
C ALA A 62 7.72 -16.17 13.56
N THR A 63 7.46 -16.49 12.29
CA THR A 63 6.66 -17.65 11.91
C THR A 63 7.32 -18.97 12.32
N LYS A 64 8.64 -19.08 12.19
CA LYS A 64 9.39 -20.26 12.62
C LYS A 64 9.23 -20.51 14.13
N VAL A 65 9.38 -19.46 14.95
CA VAL A 65 9.13 -19.52 16.40
C VAL A 65 7.69 -19.95 16.70
N LEU A 66 6.70 -19.41 15.97
CA LEU A 66 5.30 -19.80 16.13
C LEU A 66 5.05 -21.28 15.84
N THR A 67 5.70 -21.85 14.81
CA THR A 67 5.53 -23.25 14.44
C THR A 67 6.29 -24.22 15.35
N GLU A 68 7.47 -23.84 15.85
CA GLU A 68 8.33 -24.70 16.66
C GLU A 68 7.96 -24.65 18.15
N GLU A 69 7.71 -23.46 18.70
CA GLU A 69 7.45 -23.26 20.15
C GLU A 69 5.96 -23.11 20.48
N GLY A 70 5.12 -22.83 19.47
CA GLY A 70 3.68 -22.70 19.59
C GLY A 70 3.18 -21.28 19.87
N PHE A 71 1.84 -21.13 19.88
CA PHE A 71 1.18 -19.82 19.92
C PHE A 71 1.42 -19.02 21.21
N TYR A 72 1.37 -19.66 22.38
CA TYR A 72 1.53 -18.96 23.66
C TYR A 72 2.98 -18.49 23.89
N ALA A 73 3.96 -19.26 23.42
CA ALA A 73 5.37 -18.86 23.44
C ALA A 73 5.59 -17.66 22.50
N PHE A 74 5.08 -17.73 21.26
CA PHE A 74 5.10 -16.62 20.31
C PHE A 74 4.44 -15.35 20.85
N TRP A 75 3.27 -15.46 21.48
CA TRP A 75 2.52 -14.32 22.02
C TRP A 75 3.28 -13.58 23.14
N ASN A 76 4.08 -14.30 23.92
CA ASN A 76 4.90 -13.74 25.02
C ASN A 76 6.39 -13.69 24.65
N TRP A 77 6.73 -13.76 23.37
CA TRP A 77 8.12 -13.87 22.92
C TRP A 77 8.89 -12.56 23.17
N PHE A 78 9.95 -12.68 23.97
CA PHE A 78 10.99 -11.67 24.12
C PHE A 78 12.23 -12.13 23.36
N ASP A 79 12.67 -11.33 22.40
CA ASP A 79 13.85 -11.62 21.58
C ASP A 79 15.07 -10.87 22.14
N PRO A 80 16.01 -11.58 22.81
CA PRO A 80 17.23 -10.97 23.31
C PRO A 80 18.29 -10.76 22.23
N THR A 81 18.15 -11.39 21.05
CA THR A 81 19.18 -11.34 20.00
C THR A 81 19.03 -10.13 19.08
N ALA A 82 17.97 -9.36 19.20
CA ALA A 82 17.77 -8.12 18.45
C ALA A 82 17.79 -6.92 19.41
N TRP A 83 18.28 -5.76 18.93
CA TRP A 83 18.38 -4.53 19.72
C TRP A 83 19.25 -4.67 20.98
N TYR A 84 20.40 -5.34 20.90
CA TYR A 84 21.32 -5.40 22.03
C TYR A 84 21.77 -3.98 22.44
N PRO A 85 21.74 -3.61 23.75
CA PRO A 85 21.47 -4.44 24.95
C PRO A 85 20.01 -4.42 25.46
N LEU A 86 19.07 -3.81 24.73
CA LEU A 86 17.68 -3.59 25.15
C LEU A 86 16.81 -4.85 25.01
N GLY A 87 16.98 -5.60 23.92
CA GLY A 87 16.07 -6.67 23.52
C GLY A 87 14.76 -6.13 22.91
N ARG A 88 13.97 -7.00 22.28
CA ARG A 88 12.67 -6.65 21.68
C ARG A 88 11.55 -7.56 22.20
N VAL A 89 10.50 -6.97 22.77
CA VAL A 89 9.26 -7.70 23.09
C VAL A 89 8.45 -7.90 21.81
N VAL A 90 8.61 -9.03 21.12
CA VAL A 90 8.04 -9.22 19.78
C VAL A 90 6.52 -9.36 19.83
N GLY A 91 5.98 -10.13 20.77
CA GLY A 91 4.52 -10.37 20.85
C GLY A 91 3.67 -9.09 21.02
N GLY A 92 4.23 -8.06 21.65
CA GLY A 92 3.59 -6.75 21.80
C GLY A 92 3.98 -5.71 20.75
N THR A 93 4.98 -5.97 19.90
CA THR A 93 5.54 -5.00 18.92
C THR A 93 5.37 -5.43 17.46
N LEU A 94 4.50 -6.41 17.20
CA LEU A 94 4.28 -7.02 15.90
C LEU A 94 2.78 -7.23 15.63
N TYR A 95 2.41 -7.19 14.35
CA TYR A 95 1.11 -7.62 13.85
C TYR A 95 1.11 -9.14 13.61
N PRO A 96 0.38 -9.96 14.39
CA PRO A 96 0.52 -11.42 14.36
C PRO A 96 -0.21 -12.09 13.17
N GLY A 97 -1.00 -11.35 12.40
CA GLY A 97 -1.92 -11.92 11.41
C GLY A 97 -1.23 -12.70 10.29
N LEU A 98 -0.09 -12.23 9.80
CA LEU A 98 0.66 -12.91 8.74
C LEU A 98 1.22 -14.26 9.21
N MET A 99 1.81 -14.28 10.40
CA MET A 99 2.44 -15.48 11.00
C MET A 99 1.39 -16.51 11.40
N VAL A 100 0.27 -16.08 12.00
CA VAL A 100 -0.83 -16.98 12.37
C VAL A 100 -1.43 -17.63 11.12
N THR A 101 -1.65 -16.87 10.05
CA THR A 101 -2.19 -17.41 8.80
C THR A 101 -1.28 -18.45 8.16
N SER A 102 0.03 -18.18 8.06
CA SER A 102 0.98 -19.17 7.53
C SER A 102 1.12 -20.40 8.44
N GLY A 103 1.17 -20.20 9.76
CA GLY A 103 1.22 -21.29 10.74
C GLY A 103 -0.03 -22.18 10.71
N LEU A 104 -1.22 -21.60 10.52
CA LEU A 104 -2.47 -22.36 10.34
C LEU A 104 -2.48 -23.17 9.04
N ILE A 105 -2.02 -22.59 7.93
CA ILE A 105 -1.89 -23.29 6.64
C ILE A 105 -0.91 -24.44 6.78
N TRP A 106 0.26 -24.20 7.38
CA TRP A 106 1.27 -25.22 7.62
C TRP A 106 0.72 -26.38 8.46
N LYS A 107 0.01 -26.07 9.56
CA LYS A 107 -0.60 -27.07 10.44
C LYS A 107 -1.72 -27.84 9.75
N ALA A 108 -2.52 -27.18 8.90
CA ALA A 108 -3.55 -27.83 8.09
C ALA A 108 -2.95 -28.79 7.05
N LEU A 109 -1.85 -28.42 6.39
CA LEU A 109 -1.13 -29.29 5.45
C LEU A 109 -0.54 -30.52 6.15
N HIS A 110 0.03 -30.34 7.35
CA HIS A 110 0.53 -31.44 8.17
C HIS A 110 -0.58 -32.36 8.65
N LEU A 111 -1.76 -31.83 8.96
CA LEU A 111 -2.93 -32.64 9.32
C LEU A 111 -3.39 -33.54 8.16
N VAL A 112 -3.17 -33.11 6.91
CA VAL A 112 -3.47 -33.88 5.68
C VAL A 112 -2.27 -34.75 5.25
N SER A 113 -1.25 -34.90 6.09
CA SER A 113 -0.03 -35.69 5.83
C SER A 113 0.79 -35.22 4.62
N ILE A 114 0.79 -33.91 4.34
CA ILE A 114 1.67 -33.29 3.34
C ILE A 114 2.78 -32.53 4.09
N PRO A 115 3.96 -33.13 4.31
CA PRO A 115 5.04 -32.51 5.08
C PRO A 115 5.77 -31.47 4.21
N VAL A 116 5.28 -30.23 4.25
CA VAL A 116 5.90 -29.08 3.57
C VAL A 116 6.71 -28.25 4.56
N ASP A 117 7.93 -27.87 4.21
CA ASP A 117 8.73 -26.98 5.05
C ASP A 117 8.05 -25.61 5.21
N ILE A 118 8.19 -24.98 6.38
CA ILE A 118 7.57 -23.69 6.68
C ILE A 118 8.06 -22.59 5.74
N ARG A 119 9.30 -22.69 5.26
CA ARG A 119 9.88 -21.77 4.28
C ARG A 119 9.07 -21.73 2.99
N GLU A 120 8.72 -22.89 2.43
CA GLU A 120 7.96 -22.95 1.18
C GLU A 120 6.55 -22.39 1.35
N VAL A 121 5.91 -22.62 2.50
CA VAL A 121 4.62 -22.00 2.84
C VAL A 121 4.74 -20.47 2.89
N CYS A 122 5.82 -19.94 3.47
CA CYS A 122 6.05 -18.49 3.52
C CYS A 122 6.32 -17.89 2.14
N VAL A 123 7.14 -18.55 1.30
CA VAL A 123 7.46 -18.10 -0.07
C VAL A 123 6.20 -18.06 -0.96
N GLN A 124 5.36 -19.09 -0.87
CA GLN A 124 4.19 -19.28 -1.73
C GLN A 124 2.90 -18.63 -1.20
N LEU A 125 2.94 -18.00 -0.01
CA LEU A 125 1.77 -17.35 0.57
C LEU A 125 1.25 -16.20 -0.30
N ALA A 126 2.15 -15.31 -0.76
CA ALA A 126 1.77 -14.13 -1.52
C ALA A 126 1.11 -14.49 -2.88
N PRO A 127 1.65 -15.42 -3.70
CA PRO A 127 0.96 -15.93 -4.88
C PRO A 127 -0.42 -16.51 -4.57
N ALA A 128 -0.55 -17.36 -3.54
CA ALA A 128 -1.84 -17.96 -3.18
C ALA A 128 -2.90 -16.90 -2.81
N PHE A 129 -2.52 -15.92 -1.99
CA PHE A 129 -3.41 -14.83 -1.60
C PHE A 129 -3.72 -13.87 -2.76
N SER A 130 -2.86 -13.76 -3.77
CA SER A 130 -3.16 -12.97 -4.97
C SER A 130 -4.34 -13.51 -5.78
N GLY A 131 -4.47 -14.84 -5.88
CA GLY A 131 -5.63 -15.48 -6.50
C GLY A 131 -6.91 -15.22 -5.69
N LEU A 132 -6.82 -15.25 -4.36
CA LEU A 132 -7.92 -14.89 -3.46
C LEU A 132 -8.28 -13.40 -3.56
N THR A 133 -7.30 -12.51 -3.74
CA THR A 133 -7.53 -11.08 -3.99
C THR A 133 -8.30 -10.85 -5.30
N ALA A 134 -7.99 -11.60 -6.36
CA ALA A 134 -8.75 -11.53 -7.61
C ALA A 134 -10.21 -11.93 -7.41
N LEU A 135 -10.47 -12.97 -6.60
CA LEU A 135 -11.83 -13.39 -6.24
C LEU A 135 -12.56 -12.36 -5.36
N ALA A 136 -11.89 -11.78 -4.36
CA ALA A 136 -12.46 -10.72 -3.54
C ALA A 136 -12.81 -9.48 -4.38
N THR A 137 -11.94 -9.12 -5.32
CA THR A 137 -12.15 -8.02 -6.26
C THR A 137 -13.29 -8.29 -7.23
N TYR A 138 -13.46 -9.53 -7.70
CA TYR A 138 -14.63 -9.96 -8.48
C TYR A 138 -15.93 -9.66 -7.73
N PHE A 139 -16.03 -10.08 -6.46
CA PHE A 139 -17.24 -9.88 -5.66
C PHE A 139 -17.50 -8.39 -5.35
N PHE A 140 -16.45 -7.62 -5.06
CA PHE A 140 -16.56 -6.18 -4.86
C PHE A 140 -17.06 -5.46 -6.12
N ALA A 141 -16.42 -5.71 -7.27
CA ALA A 141 -16.79 -5.09 -8.54
C ALA A 141 -18.19 -5.52 -9.02
N LYS A 142 -18.62 -6.74 -8.71
CA LYS A 142 -19.98 -7.22 -8.99
C LYS A 142 -21.06 -6.39 -8.28
N GLU A 143 -20.79 -5.93 -7.05
CA GLU A 143 -21.72 -5.07 -6.32
C GLU A 143 -21.77 -3.63 -6.86
N VAL A 144 -20.69 -3.18 -7.48
CA VAL A 144 -20.57 -1.85 -8.12
C VAL A 144 -21.13 -1.86 -9.56
N GLY A 145 -21.10 -2.99 -10.27
CA GLY A 145 -21.54 -3.08 -11.66
C GLY A 145 -23.04 -2.78 -11.89
N LYS A 146 -23.41 -2.44 -13.13
CA LYS A 146 -24.81 -2.23 -13.52
C LYS A 146 -25.56 -3.54 -13.67
N ASP A 147 -26.88 -3.52 -13.47
CA ASP A 147 -27.72 -4.72 -13.34
C ASP A 147 -27.62 -5.71 -14.52
N GLY A 148 -27.39 -5.21 -15.75
CA GLY A 148 -27.17 -6.04 -16.94
C GLY A 148 -25.75 -6.59 -17.13
N SER A 149 -24.74 -5.93 -16.56
CA SER A 149 -23.31 -6.23 -16.78
C SER A 149 -22.51 -6.52 -15.49
N ARG A 150 -23.18 -6.72 -14.35
CA ARG A 150 -22.55 -6.96 -13.03
C ARG A 150 -21.47 -8.03 -13.07
N GLU A 151 -21.76 -9.15 -13.73
CA GLU A 151 -20.83 -10.27 -13.80
C GLU A 151 -19.63 -9.96 -14.70
N ALA A 152 -19.84 -9.24 -15.80
CA ALA A 152 -18.78 -8.83 -16.71
C ALA A 152 -17.84 -7.81 -16.04
N THR A 153 -18.38 -6.81 -15.34
CA THR A 153 -17.60 -5.86 -14.55
C THR A 153 -16.74 -6.57 -13.51
N GLY A 154 -17.30 -7.58 -12.83
CA GLY A 154 -16.57 -8.42 -11.88
C GLY A 154 -15.40 -9.16 -12.53
N LEU A 155 -15.63 -9.82 -13.67
CA LEU A 155 -14.59 -10.61 -14.35
C LEU A 155 -13.46 -9.74 -14.87
N TRP A 156 -13.77 -8.56 -15.43
CA TRP A 156 -12.75 -7.60 -15.86
C TRP A 156 -11.91 -7.08 -14.69
N ALA A 157 -12.55 -6.74 -13.56
CA ALA A 157 -11.83 -6.26 -12.38
C ALA A 157 -10.88 -7.34 -11.81
N ALA A 158 -11.34 -8.59 -11.78
CA ALA A 158 -10.54 -9.75 -11.35
C ALA A 158 -9.34 -9.99 -12.26
N LEU A 159 -9.53 -9.89 -13.58
CA LEU A 159 -8.43 -10.02 -14.54
C LEU A 159 -7.39 -8.90 -14.36
N PHE A 160 -7.83 -7.65 -14.20
CA PHE A 160 -6.90 -6.53 -14.06
C PHE A 160 -6.06 -6.63 -12.79
N ILE A 161 -6.67 -6.90 -11.63
CA ILE A 161 -5.90 -6.99 -10.38
C ILE A 161 -4.98 -8.21 -10.33
N ALA A 162 -5.34 -9.31 -11.00
CA ALA A 162 -4.53 -10.53 -11.05
C ALA A 162 -3.14 -10.27 -11.65
N ILE A 163 -3.07 -9.45 -12.70
CA ILE A 163 -1.82 -9.18 -13.45
C ILE A 163 -1.27 -7.76 -13.26
N ALA A 164 -1.92 -6.90 -12.49
CA ALA A 164 -1.50 -5.50 -12.31
C ALA A 164 -0.10 -5.39 -11.67
N PRO A 165 0.88 -4.75 -12.33
CA PRO A 165 2.25 -4.61 -11.81
C PRO A 165 2.32 -3.90 -10.46
N GLY A 166 1.48 -2.88 -10.25
CA GLY A 166 1.40 -2.17 -8.97
C GLY A 166 1.13 -3.09 -7.77
N TYR A 167 0.28 -4.12 -7.94
CA TYR A 167 0.05 -5.13 -6.89
C TYR A 167 1.12 -6.22 -6.89
N ILE A 168 1.61 -6.65 -8.05
CA ILE A 168 2.65 -7.67 -8.17
C ILE A 168 3.94 -7.25 -7.47
N SER A 169 4.32 -5.97 -7.53
CA SER A 169 5.55 -5.43 -6.93
C SER A 169 5.78 -5.82 -5.47
N ARG A 170 4.71 -6.02 -4.68
CA ARG A 170 4.72 -6.41 -3.26
C ARG A 170 4.06 -7.77 -3.00
N SER A 171 3.84 -8.57 -4.04
CA SER A 171 3.21 -9.90 -3.94
C SER A 171 3.92 -10.95 -4.80
N VAL A 172 5.17 -10.72 -5.21
CA VAL A 172 6.02 -11.72 -5.87
C VAL A 172 6.28 -12.90 -4.93
N ALA A 173 6.41 -14.11 -5.47
CA ALA A 173 6.83 -15.27 -4.69
C ALA A 173 8.18 -14.97 -3.98
N GLY A 174 8.25 -15.28 -2.68
CA GLY A 174 9.40 -14.97 -1.83
C GLY A 174 9.30 -13.64 -1.07
N SER A 175 8.39 -12.73 -1.45
CA SER A 175 8.09 -11.51 -0.69
C SER A 175 7.08 -11.80 0.43
N TYR A 176 7.57 -12.32 1.56
CA TYR A 176 6.76 -12.65 2.73
C TYR A 176 6.55 -11.41 3.64
N ASP A 177 5.91 -10.38 3.09
CA ASP A 177 5.55 -9.16 3.81
C ASP A 177 4.04 -9.10 4.12
N ASN A 178 3.66 -8.22 5.05
CA ASN A 178 2.28 -8.09 5.55
C ASN A 178 1.30 -7.65 4.44
N GLU A 179 1.78 -6.87 3.48
CA GLU A 179 1.08 -6.41 2.29
C GLU A 179 0.49 -7.56 1.46
N ALA A 180 1.13 -8.74 1.47
CA ALA A 180 0.71 -9.91 0.69
C ALA A 180 -0.71 -10.34 1.04
N ILE A 181 -1.06 -10.34 2.33
CA ILE A 181 -2.41 -10.68 2.82
C ILE A 181 -3.29 -9.44 2.97
N ALA A 182 -2.71 -8.26 3.21
CA ALA A 182 -3.47 -7.05 3.53
C ALA A 182 -4.44 -6.65 2.41
N ILE A 183 -4.04 -6.75 1.14
CA ILE A 183 -4.90 -6.35 0.01
C ILE A 183 -6.10 -7.29 -0.18
N PHE A 184 -5.91 -8.59 0.05
CA PHE A 184 -7.02 -9.55 0.07
C PHE A 184 -8.06 -9.17 1.14
N ILE A 185 -7.59 -8.88 2.36
CA ILE A 185 -8.44 -8.55 3.49
C ILE A 185 -9.13 -7.20 3.26
N LEU A 186 -8.41 -6.21 2.72
CA LEU A 186 -8.93 -4.90 2.34
C LEU A 186 -10.11 -5.02 1.38
N MET A 187 -9.93 -5.74 0.26
CA MET A 187 -10.99 -5.94 -0.73
C MET A 187 -12.17 -6.74 -0.17
N SER A 188 -11.90 -7.75 0.65
CA SER A 188 -12.94 -8.53 1.34
C SER A 188 -13.75 -7.65 2.31
N THR A 189 -13.08 -6.82 3.10
CA THR A 189 -13.72 -5.87 4.02
C THR A 189 -14.61 -4.88 3.28
N PHE A 190 -14.13 -4.32 2.16
CA PHE A 190 -14.90 -3.40 1.34
C PHE A 190 -16.11 -4.06 0.66
N PHE A 191 -15.97 -5.32 0.22
CA PHE A 191 -17.09 -6.10 -0.29
C PHE A 191 -18.18 -6.31 0.76
N PHE A 192 -17.81 -6.78 1.97
CA PHE A 192 -18.79 -6.98 3.04
C PHE A 192 -19.39 -5.66 3.55
N TRP A 193 -18.64 -4.57 3.53
CA TRP A 193 -19.15 -3.23 3.81
C TRP A 193 -20.25 -2.82 2.82
N LEU A 194 -20.00 -2.94 1.51
CA LEU A 194 -21.02 -2.64 0.49
C LEU A 194 -22.27 -3.52 0.66
N LYS A 195 -22.09 -4.82 0.93
CA LYS A 195 -23.21 -5.72 1.24
C LYS A 195 -24.00 -5.26 2.47
N THR A 196 -23.31 -4.81 3.50
CA THR A 196 -23.92 -4.28 4.73
C THR A 196 -24.75 -3.04 4.43
N VAL A 197 -24.24 -2.08 3.67
CA VAL A 197 -24.95 -0.85 3.31
C VAL A 197 -26.21 -1.14 2.47
N LYS A 198 -26.13 -2.09 1.52
CA LYS A 198 -27.26 -2.46 0.66
C LYS A 198 -28.38 -3.17 1.43
N THR A 199 -28.01 -4.17 2.22
CA THR A 199 -28.97 -5.05 2.91
C THR A 199 -29.45 -4.47 4.24
N GLY A 200 -28.61 -3.71 4.95
CA GLY A 200 -28.86 -3.23 6.30
C GLY A 200 -28.84 -4.31 7.38
N SER A 201 -28.23 -5.47 7.12
CA SER A 201 -28.19 -6.58 8.08
C SER A 201 -27.03 -6.45 9.08
N VAL A 202 -27.33 -6.71 10.36
CA VAL A 202 -26.33 -6.80 11.43
C VAL A 202 -25.34 -7.95 11.19
N LEU A 203 -25.79 -9.05 10.58
CA LEU A 203 -24.91 -10.19 10.27
C LEU A 203 -23.77 -9.78 9.34
N TRP A 204 -24.10 -9.07 8.25
CA TRP A 204 -23.09 -8.57 7.31
C TRP A 204 -22.18 -7.53 7.96
N ALA A 205 -22.71 -6.70 8.86
CA ALA A 205 -21.90 -5.76 9.64
C ALA A 205 -20.92 -6.48 10.58
N GLY A 206 -21.35 -7.58 11.23
CA GLY A 206 -20.51 -8.42 12.07
C GLY A 206 -19.40 -9.12 11.28
N ILE A 207 -19.70 -9.65 10.08
CA ILE A 207 -18.69 -10.23 9.18
C ILE A 207 -17.71 -9.15 8.72
N THR A 208 -18.20 -7.94 8.40
CA THR A 208 -17.33 -6.80 8.05
C THR A 208 -16.39 -6.45 9.21
N ALA A 209 -16.89 -6.44 10.45
CA ALA A 209 -16.09 -6.19 11.65
C ALA A 209 -15.06 -7.30 11.91
N LEU A 210 -15.39 -8.56 11.61
CA LEU A 210 -14.45 -9.69 11.71
C LEU A 210 -13.29 -9.56 10.71
N PHE A 211 -13.58 -9.22 9.46
CA PHE A 211 -12.54 -8.98 8.46
C PHE A 211 -11.72 -7.72 8.77
N TYR A 212 -12.35 -6.69 9.34
CA TYR A 212 -11.63 -5.54 9.87
C TYR A 212 -10.69 -5.92 11.03
N TYR A 213 -11.14 -6.75 11.97
CA TYR A 213 -10.27 -7.29 13.02
C TYR A 213 -9.09 -8.07 12.44
N TYR A 214 -9.34 -8.93 11.44
CA TYR A 214 -8.28 -9.64 10.74
C TYR A 214 -7.30 -8.69 10.05
N MET A 215 -7.79 -7.58 9.47
CA MET A 215 -6.94 -6.53 8.90
C MET A 215 -6.07 -5.86 9.97
N VAL A 216 -6.65 -5.50 11.11
CA VAL A 216 -5.93 -4.88 12.23
C VAL A 216 -4.83 -5.81 12.74
N ALA A 217 -5.09 -7.12 12.78
CA ALA A 217 -4.09 -8.10 13.17
C ALA A 217 -2.99 -8.31 12.12
N ALA A 218 -3.27 -8.05 10.84
CA ALA A 218 -2.37 -8.31 9.71
C ALA A 218 -1.49 -7.12 9.31
N TRP A 219 -2.04 -5.90 9.25
CA TRP A 219 -1.34 -4.75 8.69
C TRP A 219 -1.76 -3.42 9.29
N GLY A 220 -0.78 -2.54 9.53
CA GLY A 220 -0.99 -1.21 10.13
C GLY A 220 -1.84 -0.24 9.29
N GLY A 221 -2.06 -0.53 8.00
CA GLY A 221 -2.99 0.26 7.18
C GLY A 221 -4.47 0.00 7.46
N TYR A 222 -4.83 -0.71 8.54
CA TYR A 222 -6.20 -0.70 9.08
C TYR A 222 -6.70 0.73 9.37
N ALA A 223 -5.80 1.66 9.66
CA ALA A 223 -6.10 3.09 9.83
C ALA A 223 -6.70 3.71 8.54
N PHE A 224 -6.38 3.16 7.37
CA PHE A 224 -7.02 3.56 6.11
C PHE A 224 -8.49 3.13 6.10
N ILE A 225 -8.78 1.87 6.43
CA ILE A 225 -10.17 1.35 6.49
C ILE A 225 -10.99 2.12 7.53
N THR A 226 -10.43 2.29 8.72
CA THR A 226 -11.15 2.93 9.83
C THR A 226 -11.51 4.37 9.49
N ASN A 227 -10.72 5.11 8.70
CA ASN A 227 -11.06 6.47 8.29
C ASN A 227 -11.90 6.53 7.02
N MET A 228 -11.77 5.55 6.12
CA MET A 228 -12.47 5.53 4.84
C MET A 228 -13.97 5.19 5.00
N LEU A 229 -14.32 4.17 5.81
CA LEU A 229 -15.72 3.77 6.03
C LEU A 229 -16.57 4.90 6.65
N PRO A 230 -16.14 5.58 7.73
CA PRO A 230 -16.82 6.75 8.28
C PRO A 230 -16.88 7.91 7.30
N LEU A 231 -15.83 8.14 6.50
CA LEU A 231 -15.86 9.19 5.48
C LEU A 231 -16.95 8.92 4.44
N HIS A 232 -17.13 7.67 4.01
CA HIS A 232 -18.25 7.27 3.15
C HIS A 232 -19.60 7.55 3.81
N VAL A 233 -19.78 7.16 5.08
CA VAL A 233 -21.02 7.45 5.84
C VAL A 233 -21.26 8.96 5.95
N PHE A 234 -20.21 9.73 6.25
CA PHE A 234 -20.28 11.18 6.38
C PHE A 234 -20.69 11.85 5.08
N VAL A 235 -20.12 11.44 3.94
CA VAL A 235 -20.51 11.96 2.62
C VAL A 235 -21.96 11.60 2.29
N LEU A 236 -22.43 10.39 2.62
CA LEU A 236 -23.85 10.03 2.46
C LEU A 236 -24.78 10.90 3.32
N LEU A 237 -24.36 11.25 4.54
CA LEU A 237 -25.10 12.19 5.40
C LEU A 237 -25.15 13.60 4.80
N LEU A 238 -24.04 14.11 4.26
CA LEU A 238 -24.00 15.42 3.59
C LEU A 238 -24.87 15.47 2.33
N MET A 239 -24.97 14.36 1.60
CA MET A 239 -25.88 14.23 0.45
C MET A 239 -27.35 14.10 0.86
N GLY A 240 -27.66 14.07 2.16
CA GLY A 240 -29.02 13.89 2.68
C GLY A 240 -29.55 12.46 2.53
N ARG A 241 -28.70 11.48 2.20
CA ARG A 241 -29.08 10.08 1.97
C ARG A 241 -28.99 9.25 3.25
N TYR A 242 -29.64 9.73 4.31
CA TYR A 242 -29.75 8.96 5.54
C TYR A 242 -30.77 7.83 5.41
N SER A 243 -30.40 6.64 5.89
CA SER A 243 -31.28 5.46 5.93
C SER A 243 -31.05 4.67 7.22
N ALA A 244 -32.10 4.02 7.73
CA ALA A 244 -32.00 3.12 8.88
C ALA A 244 -31.00 1.97 8.63
N ARG A 245 -30.84 1.54 7.37
CA ARG A 245 -29.85 0.52 6.98
C ARG A 245 -28.41 0.98 7.24
N LEU A 246 -28.12 2.25 6.93
CA LEU A 246 -26.82 2.86 7.17
C LEU A 246 -26.54 2.98 8.67
N TYR A 247 -27.56 3.37 9.45
CA TYR A 247 -27.47 3.44 10.92
C TYR A 247 -27.13 2.08 11.54
N VAL A 248 -27.90 1.03 11.21
CA VAL A 248 -27.70 -0.32 11.73
C VAL A 248 -26.34 -0.87 11.30
N GLY A 249 -25.97 -0.70 10.02
CA GLY A 249 -24.71 -1.18 9.46
C GLY A 249 -23.49 -0.55 10.13
N TYR A 250 -23.40 0.78 10.13
CA TYR A 250 -22.24 1.49 10.67
C TYR A 250 -22.12 1.37 12.19
N SER A 251 -23.22 1.47 12.94
CA SER A 251 -23.18 1.39 14.40
C SER A 251 -22.75 0.01 14.88
N SER A 252 -23.24 -1.06 14.23
CA SER A 252 -22.84 -2.43 14.55
C SER A 252 -21.38 -2.68 14.20
N PHE A 253 -20.94 -2.22 13.02
CA PHE A 253 -19.54 -2.31 12.60
C PHE A 253 -18.61 -1.58 13.57
N TYR A 254 -18.93 -0.34 13.93
CA TYR A 254 -18.07 0.47 14.80
C TYR A 254 -17.94 -0.12 16.20
N ALA A 255 -19.04 -0.58 16.80
CA ALA A 255 -19.03 -1.17 18.13
C ALA A 255 -18.21 -2.48 18.17
N ILE A 256 -18.48 -3.42 17.26
CA ILE A 256 -17.80 -4.72 17.22
C ILE A 256 -16.34 -4.54 16.77
N GLY A 257 -16.12 -3.75 15.72
CA GLY A 257 -14.80 -3.54 15.11
C GLY A 257 -13.82 -2.84 16.05
N THR A 258 -14.27 -1.82 16.80
CA THR A 258 -13.40 -1.11 17.75
C THR A 258 -13.06 -1.99 18.95
N LEU A 259 -14.03 -2.74 19.50
CA LEU A 259 -13.75 -3.66 20.61
C LEU A 259 -12.81 -4.79 20.19
N ALA A 260 -12.99 -5.32 18.97
CA ALA A 260 -12.12 -6.36 18.45
C ALA A 260 -10.71 -5.83 18.16
N SER A 261 -10.55 -4.63 17.59
CA SER A 261 -9.24 -4.05 17.30
C SER A 261 -8.40 -3.81 18.56
N MET A 262 -9.04 -3.48 19.69
CA MET A 262 -8.38 -3.29 20.98
C MET A 262 -7.76 -4.58 21.57
N SER A 263 -8.16 -5.75 21.08
CA SER A 263 -7.61 -7.03 21.56
C SER A 263 -6.22 -7.34 21.01
N VAL A 264 -5.79 -6.66 19.93
CA VAL A 264 -4.44 -6.82 19.37
C VAL A 264 -3.44 -6.07 20.26
N PRO A 265 -2.44 -6.73 20.88
CA PRO A 265 -1.54 -6.10 21.86
C PRO A 265 -0.81 -4.86 21.33
N PHE A 266 -0.39 -4.89 20.06
CA PHE A 266 0.27 -3.77 19.41
C PHE A 266 -0.61 -2.50 19.34
N VAL A 267 -1.93 -2.70 19.19
CA VAL A 267 -2.91 -1.63 19.06
C VAL A 267 -3.41 -1.20 20.43
N GLY A 268 -3.73 -2.14 21.31
CA GLY A 268 -4.18 -1.87 22.67
C GLY A 268 -5.28 -0.80 22.73
N PHE A 269 -5.04 0.30 23.46
CA PHE A 269 -5.99 1.41 23.61
C PHE A 269 -5.82 2.55 22.60
N LEU A 270 -4.97 2.37 21.57
CA LEU A 270 -4.74 3.38 20.54
C LEU A 270 -6.03 3.88 19.86
N PRO A 271 -7.03 3.02 19.55
CA PRO A 271 -8.29 3.47 18.93
C PRO A 271 -9.09 4.48 19.75
N LEU A 272 -8.87 4.56 21.07
CA LEU A 272 -9.53 5.52 21.96
C LEU A 272 -8.68 6.76 22.22
N LEU A 273 -7.36 6.62 22.18
CA LEU A 273 -6.43 7.64 22.65
C LEU A 273 -5.80 8.46 21.52
N THR A 274 -5.76 7.98 20.27
CA THR A 274 -5.13 8.72 19.17
C THR A 274 -6.11 9.52 18.34
N SER A 275 -5.64 10.66 17.83
CA SER A 275 -6.40 11.52 16.93
C SER A 275 -6.82 10.82 15.63
N GLU A 276 -6.07 9.80 15.20
CA GLU A 276 -6.30 9.03 13.96
C GLU A 276 -7.66 8.29 13.96
N HIS A 277 -8.20 7.99 15.13
CA HIS A 277 -9.46 7.24 15.30
C HIS A 277 -10.63 8.14 15.73
N MET A 278 -10.39 9.45 15.90
CA MET A 278 -11.42 10.41 16.31
C MET A 278 -12.42 10.72 15.20
N GLY A 279 -12.01 10.62 13.92
CA GLY A 279 -12.92 10.70 12.77
C GLY A 279 -14.05 9.67 12.86
N PRO A 280 -13.74 8.36 12.96
CA PRO A 280 -14.74 7.32 13.21
C PRO A 280 -15.65 7.59 14.41
N LEU A 281 -15.08 7.94 15.57
CA LEU A 281 -15.87 8.24 16.77
C LEU A 281 -16.82 9.44 16.55
N GLY A 282 -16.35 10.47 15.87
CA GLY A 282 -17.14 11.66 15.53
C GLY A 282 -18.31 11.34 14.60
N VAL A 283 -18.09 10.52 13.57
CA VAL A 283 -19.16 10.07 12.67
C VAL A 283 -20.15 9.16 13.40
N PHE A 284 -19.67 8.30 14.30
CA PHE A 284 -20.55 7.50 15.16
C PHE A 284 -21.46 8.38 16.01
N GLY A 285 -20.91 9.37 16.71
CA GLY A 285 -21.71 10.34 17.48
C GLY A 285 -22.68 11.14 16.60
N LEU A 286 -22.24 11.61 15.44
CA LEU A 286 -23.09 12.34 14.49
C LEU A 286 -24.26 11.47 14.00
N LEU A 287 -24.01 10.20 13.70
CA LEU A 287 -25.04 9.27 13.22
C LEU A 287 -26.12 9.02 14.28
N GLN A 288 -25.74 8.96 15.56
CA GLN A 288 -26.70 8.89 16.68
C GLN A 288 -27.59 10.13 16.74
N LEU A 289 -27.00 11.33 16.61
CA LEU A 289 -27.74 12.59 16.60
C LEU A 289 -28.70 12.68 15.41
N VAL A 290 -28.25 12.27 14.21
CA VAL A 290 -29.09 12.26 13.00
C VAL A 290 -30.23 11.26 13.12
N ALA A 291 -29.97 10.07 13.67
CA ALA A 291 -31.01 9.06 13.90
C ALA A 291 -32.07 9.57 14.89
N PHE A 292 -31.65 10.15 16.01
CA PHE A 292 -32.54 10.76 16.98
C PHE A 292 -33.34 11.93 16.37
N ALA A 293 -32.68 12.82 15.63
CA ALA A 293 -33.35 13.91 14.93
C ALA A 293 -34.38 13.41 13.91
N SER A 294 -34.08 12.32 13.20
CA SER A 294 -35.02 11.68 12.26
C SER A 294 -36.23 11.08 12.99
N LEU A 295 -36.06 10.56 14.21
CA LEU A 295 -37.17 10.08 15.04
C LEU A 295 -38.03 11.24 15.55
N VAL A 296 -37.40 12.33 16.01
CA VAL A 296 -38.14 13.52 16.45
C VAL A 296 -38.92 14.14 15.27
N LYS A 297 -38.36 14.09 14.06
CA LYS A 297 -39.03 14.54 12.83
C LYS A 297 -40.34 13.80 12.56
N SER A 298 -40.41 12.50 12.85
CA SER A 298 -41.64 11.73 12.64
C SER A 298 -42.70 11.99 13.71
N LEU A 299 -42.30 12.53 14.86
CA LEU A 299 -43.19 12.79 16.00
C LEU A 299 -43.68 14.25 16.10
N VAL A 300 -42.98 15.21 15.47
CA VAL A 300 -43.19 16.66 15.67
C VAL A 300 -43.54 17.39 14.36
N PRO A 301 -44.48 18.36 14.36
CA PRO A 301 -44.79 19.19 13.19
C PRO A 301 -43.58 19.98 12.64
N ALA A 302 -43.57 20.22 11.31
CA ALA A 302 -42.40 20.70 10.57
C ALA A 302 -41.83 22.07 11.01
N LYS A 303 -42.67 23.01 11.49
CA LYS A 303 -42.23 24.37 11.89
C LYS A 303 -41.39 24.38 13.19
N PRO A 304 -41.86 23.83 14.33
CA PRO A 304 -41.04 23.72 15.54
C PRO A 304 -39.85 22.76 15.35
N PHE A 305 -39.99 21.74 14.50
CA PHE A 305 -38.91 20.81 14.19
C PHE A 305 -37.67 21.48 13.54
N GLN A 306 -37.86 22.41 12.60
CA GLN A 306 -36.73 23.09 11.95
C GLN A 306 -35.91 23.97 12.90
N VAL A 307 -36.57 24.63 13.85
CA VAL A 307 -35.90 25.45 14.87
C VAL A 307 -35.15 24.55 15.84
N LEU A 308 -35.80 23.48 16.33
CA LEU A 308 -35.21 22.51 17.25
C LEU A 308 -34.02 21.76 16.62
N LEU A 309 -34.12 21.37 15.35
CA LEU A 309 -33.04 20.71 14.62
C LEU A 309 -31.81 21.63 14.49
N ARG A 310 -32.01 22.90 14.11
CA ARG A 310 -30.91 23.86 13.97
C ARG A 310 -30.25 24.15 15.32
N SER A 311 -31.03 24.32 16.39
CA SER A 311 -30.48 24.54 17.73
C SER A 311 -29.75 23.30 18.27
N PHE A 312 -30.30 22.10 18.05
CA PHE A 312 -29.70 20.85 18.53
C PHE A 312 -28.45 20.47 17.74
N LEU A 313 -28.46 20.67 16.42
CA LEU A 313 -27.28 20.45 15.58
C LEU A 313 -26.18 21.48 15.89
N ALA A 314 -26.52 22.75 16.06
CA ALA A 314 -25.55 23.79 16.43
C ALA A 314 -24.94 23.52 17.82
N LEU A 315 -25.77 23.13 18.81
CA LEU A 315 -25.31 22.76 20.14
C LEU A 315 -24.45 21.49 20.12
N GLY A 316 -24.87 20.46 19.37
CA GLY A 316 -24.12 19.21 19.22
C GLY A 316 -22.76 19.40 18.56
N VAL A 317 -22.69 20.21 17.50
CA VAL A 317 -21.43 20.58 16.85
C VAL A 317 -20.56 21.42 17.79
N ALA A 318 -21.13 22.41 18.49
CA ALA A 318 -20.38 23.22 19.44
C ALA A 318 -19.79 22.39 20.60
N LEU A 319 -20.56 21.44 21.14
CA LEU A 319 -20.10 20.51 22.18
C LEU A 319 -19.07 19.52 21.66
N ALA A 320 -19.23 19.01 20.44
CA ALA A 320 -18.27 18.09 19.83
C ALA A 320 -16.93 18.79 19.54
N VAL A 321 -16.96 19.98 18.95
CA VAL A 321 -15.76 20.77 18.65
C VAL A 321 -15.11 21.28 19.94
N GLY A 322 -15.89 21.80 20.88
CA GLY A 322 -15.40 22.24 22.18
C GLY A 322 -14.81 21.10 23.00
N GLY A 323 -15.47 19.94 23.01
CA GLY A 323 -14.99 18.72 23.68
C GLY A 323 -13.71 18.18 23.07
N LEU A 324 -13.63 18.09 21.73
CA LEU A 324 -12.41 17.65 21.04
C LEU A 324 -11.26 18.62 21.29
N TRP A 325 -11.52 19.93 21.20
CA TRP A 325 -10.51 20.96 21.46
C TRP A 325 -10.00 20.90 22.90
N PHE A 326 -10.90 20.78 23.87
CA PHE A 326 -10.56 20.66 25.29
C PHE A 326 -9.78 19.37 25.58
N MET A 327 -10.20 18.22 25.04
CA MET A 327 -9.53 16.93 25.25
C MET A 327 -8.15 16.87 24.58
N THR A 328 -8.00 17.51 23.41
CA THR A 328 -6.70 17.64 22.73
C THR A 328 -5.77 18.57 23.52
N LYS A 329 -6.26 19.73 23.98
CA LYS A 329 -5.47 20.66 24.81
C LYS A 329 -5.13 20.10 26.19
N SER A 330 -6.01 19.30 26.77
CA SER A 330 -5.79 18.60 28.05
C SER A 330 -4.76 17.47 27.94
N GLY A 331 -4.25 17.16 26.74
CA GLY A 331 -3.24 16.12 26.51
C GLY A 331 -3.75 14.69 26.71
N LYS A 332 -5.07 14.49 26.87
CA LYS A 332 -5.67 13.15 27.01
C LYS A 332 -5.77 12.40 25.69
N ILE A 333 -5.85 13.14 24.57
CA ILE A 333 -5.80 12.59 23.21
C ILE A 333 -4.39 12.86 22.66
N ALA A 334 -3.69 11.80 22.29
CA ALA A 334 -2.40 11.88 21.65
C ALA A 334 -2.53 12.53 20.26
N PRO A 335 -1.62 13.44 19.88
CA PRO A 335 -1.61 14.03 18.54
C PRO A 335 -1.30 12.99 17.47
N TRP A 336 -1.46 13.40 16.21
CA TRP A 336 -1.12 12.58 15.04
C TRP A 336 0.32 12.08 15.15
N THR A 337 0.54 10.80 14.85
CA THR A 337 1.91 10.27 14.82
C THR A 337 2.67 10.89 13.65
N GLY A 338 3.99 11.04 13.80
CA GLY A 338 4.83 11.74 12.81
C GLY A 338 4.74 11.17 11.39
N ARG A 339 4.53 9.85 11.26
CA ARG A 339 4.39 9.16 9.96
C ARG A 339 3.07 9.50 9.26
N PHE A 340 1.95 9.55 9.98
CA PHE A 340 0.68 9.97 9.38
C PHE A 340 0.64 11.48 9.15
N TYR A 341 1.27 12.26 10.02
CA TYR A 341 1.38 13.71 9.84
C TYR A 341 2.19 14.08 8.60
N SER A 342 3.25 13.33 8.26
CA SER A 342 4.03 13.57 7.05
C SER A 342 3.27 13.35 5.73
N LEU A 343 2.14 12.62 5.78
CA LEU A 343 1.26 12.48 4.61
C LEU A 343 0.41 13.74 4.37
N TRP A 344 0.22 14.55 5.41
CA TRP A 344 -0.47 15.84 5.35
C TRP A 344 0.52 16.98 5.07
N ASP A 345 1.56 17.09 5.89
CA ASP A 345 2.67 18.03 5.70
C ASP A 345 3.90 17.29 5.16
N THR A 346 4.06 17.35 3.84
CA THR A 346 5.15 16.67 3.12
C THR A 346 6.53 17.25 3.43
N GLY A 347 6.63 18.44 4.02
CA GLY A 347 7.89 19.03 4.45
C GLY A 347 8.36 18.56 5.83
N TYR A 348 7.43 18.14 6.69
CA TYR A 348 7.71 17.84 8.10
C TYR A 348 8.75 16.72 8.28
N ALA A 349 8.59 15.61 7.55
CA ALA A 349 9.49 14.46 7.67
C ALA A 349 10.93 14.81 7.30
N ARG A 350 11.14 15.60 6.24
CA ARG A 350 12.47 15.97 5.76
C ARG A 350 13.24 16.83 6.77
N VAL A 351 12.55 17.67 7.54
CA VAL A 351 13.18 18.60 8.49
C VAL A 351 13.34 17.98 9.87
N HIS A 352 12.30 17.31 10.37
CA HIS A 352 12.25 16.87 11.77
C HIS A 352 12.48 15.38 11.98
N LEU A 353 12.32 14.54 10.94
CA LEU A 353 12.41 13.08 11.03
C LEU A 353 13.27 12.51 9.90
N PRO A 354 14.60 12.76 9.90
CA PRO A 354 15.50 12.35 8.83
C PRO A 354 15.42 10.84 8.54
N LEU A 355 15.21 10.01 9.57
CA LEU A 355 15.04 8.57 9.46
C LEU A 355 13.82 8.16 8.61
N VAL A 356 12.69 8.87 8.75
CA VAL A 356 11.51 8.63 7.91
C VAL A 356 11.81 9.07 6.47
N SER A 357 12.46 10.20 6.28
CA SER A 357 12.80 10.67 4.92
C SER A 357 13.88 9.85 4.21
N SER A 358 14.69 9.08 4.94
CA SER A 358 15.76 8.25 4.37
C SER A 358 15.24 7.02 3.63
N VAL A 359 14.02 6.58 3.92
CA VAL A 359 13.40 5.42 3.26
C VAL A 359 12.94 5.84 1.86
N SER A 360 13.47 5.16 0.83
CA SER A 360 13.14 5.45 -0.58
C SER A 360 11.64 5.34 -0.88
N GLU A 361 10.93 4.47 -0.16
CA GLU A 361 9.48 4.25 -0.30
C GLU A 361 8.62 5.44 0.13
N HIS A 362 9.17 6.35 0.94
CA HIS A 362 8.48 7.53 1.45
C HIS A 362 8.57 8.75 0.52
N GLN A 363 9.26 8.61 -0.61
CA GLN A 363 9.35 9.64 -1.63
C GLN A 363 8.04 9.78 -2.41
N PRO A 364 7.77 10.96 -3.00
CA PRO A 364 6.63 11.19 -3.87
C PRO A 364 6.75 10.41 -5.19
N THR A 365 5.60 10.07 -5.79
CA THR A 365 5.55 9.33 -7.05
C THR A 365 5.65 10.26 -8.25
N ALA A 366 6.53 9.91 -9.19
CA ALA A 366 6.57 10.57 -10.49
C ALA A 366 5.52 9.96 -11.45
N TRP A 367 5.02 10.74 -12.41
CA TRP A 367 4.06 10.26 -13.41
C TRP A 367 4.52 9.01 -14.20
N PRO A 368 5.81 8.77 -14.50
CA PRO A 368 6.23 7.57 -15.19
C PRO A 368 5.98 6.32 -14.35
N SER A 369 6.05 6.40 -13.03
CA SER A 369 5.74 5.28 -12.12
C SER A 369 4.26 4.91 -12.20
N PHE A 370 3.35 5.90 -12.24
CA PHE A 370 1.91 5.61 -12.45
C PHE A 370 1.65 4.90 -13.77
N PHE A 371 2.31 5.32 -14.85
CA PHE A 371 2.17 4.67 -16.16
C PHE A 371 2.82 3.29 -16.18
N PHE A 372 3.98 3.13 -15.56
CA PHE A 372 4.70 1.87 -15.46
C PHE A 372 3.87 0.80 -14.71
N ASP A 373 3.21 1.19 -13.64
CA ASP A 373 2.46 0.28 -12.76
C ASP A 373 1.06 -0.06 -13.26
N LEU A 374 0.42 0.85 -14.02
CA LEU A 374 -1.02 0.75 -14.38
C LEU A 374 -1.30 0.75 -15.90
N GLN A 375 -0.34 1.16 -16.74
CA GLN A 375 -0.42 1.24 -18.20
C GLN A 375 -1.78 1.76 -18.72
N MET A 376 -2.66 0.93 -19.28
CA MET A 376 -3.97 1.33 -19.82
C MET A 376 -4.94 1.78 -18.71
N LEU A 377 -4.85 1.20 -17.52
CA LEU A 377 -5.81 1.42 -16.44
C LEU A 377 -5.81 2.89 -15.97
N ILE A 378 -4.68 3.60 -16.09
CA ILE A 378 -4.60 5.02 -15.70
C ILE A 378 -5.51 5.91 -16.55
N TYR A 379 -5.74 5.57 -17.82
CA TYR A 379 -6.62 6.34 -18.70
C TYR A 379 -8.10 5.98 -18.51
N LEU A 380 -8.38 4.72 -18.17
CA LEU A 380 -9.73 4.23 -17.91
C LEU A 380 -10.24 4.63 -16.52
N PHE A 381 -9.33 4.88 -15.59
CA PHE A 381 -9.66 5.22 -14.21
C PHE A 381 -10.55 6.47 -14.08
N PRO A 382 -10.20 7.64 -14.65
CA PRO A 382 -11.07 8.81 -14.61
C PRO A 382 -12.42 8.58 -15.32
N ALA A 383 -12.42 7.83 -16.42
CA ALA A 383 -13.64 7.50 -17.17
C ALA A 383 -14.60 6.64 -16.31
N GLY A 384 -14.08 5.65 -15.59
CA GLY A 384 -14.85 4.82 -14.67
C GLY A 384 -15.43 5.59 -13.50
N VAL A 385 -14.64 6.49 -12.91
CA VAL A 385 -15.10 7.41 -11.84
C VAL A 385 -16.20 8.32 -12.37
N TYR A 386 -16.04 8.89 -13.56
CA TYR A 386 -17.07 9.70 -14.21
C TYR A 386 -18.37 8.92 -14.45
N MET A 387 -18.30 7.66 -14.87
CA MET A 387 -19.48 6.81 -15.00
C MET A 387 -20.17 6.56 -13.66
N CYS A 388 -19.42 6.37 -12.58
CA CYS A 388 -19.97 6.24 -11.23
C CYS A 388 -20.73 7.51 -10.79
N PHE A 389 -20.28 8.71 -11.21
CA PHE A 389 -20.99 9.96 -10.96
C PHE A 389 -22.34 10.06 -11.70
N ARG A 390 -22.49 9.43 -12.87
CA ARG A 390 -23.71 9.54 -13.68
C ARG A 390 -24.91 8.80 -13.09
N GLU A 391 -24.68 7.65 -12.47
CA GLU A 391 -25.75 6.79 -11.91
C GLU A 391 -25.77 6.80 -10.37
N LEU A 392 -24.94 7.63 -9.75
CA LEU A 392 -24.78 7.92 -8.32
C LEU A 392 -25.65 7.10 -7.35
N ARG A 393 -25.30 5.83 -7.17
CA ARG A 393 -25.82 4.92 -6.14
C ARG A 393 -24.96 5.00 -4.88
N ASP A 394 -25.46 4.50 -3.77
CA ASP A 394 -24.76 4.57 -2.48
C ASP A 394 -23.42 3.81 -2.50
N GLU A 395 -23.30 2.77 -3.34
CA GLU A 395 -22.03 2.05 -3.56
C GLU A 395 -21.06 2.86 -4.43
N HIS A 396 -21.57 3.62 -5.41
CA HIS A 396 -20.75 4.47 -6.26
C HIS A 396 -20.09 5.60 -5.47
N VAL A 397 -20.79 6.15 -4.47
CA VAL A 397 -20.22 7.15 -3.56
C VAL A 397 -18.99 6.58 -2.83
N PHE A 398 -19.06 5.32 -2.38
CA PHE A 398 -17.92 4.65 -1.75
C PHE A 398 -16.71 4.57 -2.69
N VAL A 399 -16.92 4.12 -3.94
CA VAL A 399 -15.85 4.01 -4.95
C VAL A 399 -15.26 5.37 -5.32
N ILE A 400 -16.08 6.41 -5.42
CA ILE A 400 -15.63 7.78 -5.72
C ILE A 400 -14.74 8.31 -4.57
N VAL A 401 -15.20 8.18 -3.32
CA VAL A 401 -14.42 8.60 -2.14
C VAL A 401 -13.12 7.83 -2.07
N TYR A 402 -13.15 6.51 -2.31
CA TYR A 402 -11.96 5.68 -2.37
C TYR A 402 -10.98 6.17 -3.45
N ALA A 403 -11.47 6.39 -4.67
CA ALA A 403 -10.67 6.80 -5.81
C ALA A 403 -9.93 8.13 -5.52
N VAL A 404 -10.64 9.14 -5.04
CA VAL A 404 -10.06 10.46 -4.75
C VAL A 404 -9.01 10.37 -3.64
N LEU A 405 -9.34 9.71 -2.52
CA LEU A 405 -8.47 9.62 -1.37
C LEU A 405 -7.22 8.79 -1.65
N ALA A 406 -7.37 7.64 -2.31
CA ALA A 406 -6.25 6.78 -2.67
C ALA A 406 -5.33 7.45 -3.71
N SER A 407 -5.88 8.20 -4.68
CA SER A 407 -5.08 8.94 -5.65
C SER A 407 -4.24 10.04 -4.99
N TYR A 408 -4.78 10.74 -3.99
CA TYR A 408 -4.01 11.72 -3.21
C TYR A 408 -2.84 11.06 -2.48
N PHE A 409 -3.11 9.99 -1.73
CA PHE A 409 -2.09 9.30 -0.95
C PHE A 409 -1.01 8.63 -1.81
N ALA A 410 -1.39 8.02 -2.94
CA ALA A 410 -0.42 7.47 -3.88
C ALA A 410 0.43 8.56 -4.55
N GLY A 411 -0.09 9.78 -4.71
CA GLY A 411 0.67 10.94 -5.19
C GLY A 411 1.74 11.40 -4.20
N VAL A 412 1.42 11.35 -2.89
CA VAL A 412 2.33 11.78 -1.82
C VAL A 412 3.42 10.74 -1.53
N MET A 413 3.12 9.44 -1.65
CA MET A 413 4.03 8.36 -1.24
C MET A 413 3.97 7.16 -2.19
N VAL A 414 5.14 6.71 -2.68
CA VAL A 414 5.29 5.55 -3.59
C VAL A 414 4.71 4.27 -3.00
N ARG A 415 4.93 3.99 -1.72
CA ARG A 415 4.39 2.77 -1.07
C ARG A 415 2.86 2.66 -1.15
N LEU A 416 2.14 3.79 -1.18
CA LEU A 416 0.68 3.81 -1.15
C LEU A 416 0.03 3.53 -2.51
N MET A 417 0.83 3.42 -3.58
CA MET A 417 0.39 2.95 -4.90
C MET A 417 -0.28 1.57 -4.84
N LEU A 418 0.18 0.73 -3.92
CA LEU A 418 -0.42 -0.58 -3.64
C LEU A 418 -1.91 -0.47 -3.26
N THR A 419 -2.27 0.55 -2.47
CA THR A 419 -3.66 0.77 -2.04
C THR A 419 -4.53 1.44 -3.09
N LEU A 420 -3.94 2.10 -4.09
CA LEU A 420 -4.63 2.70 -5.23
C LEU A 420 -4.98 1.67 -6.31
N THR A 421 -4.11 0.68 -6.50
CA THR A 421 -4.26 -0.31 -7.59
C THR A 421 -5.64 -0.99 -7.63
N PRO A 422 -6.23 -1.46 -6.50
CA PRO A 422 -7.53 -2.13 -6.54
C PRO A 422 -8.69 -1.22 -7.01
N VAL A 423 -8.75 0.04 -6.56
CA VAL A 423 -9.81 0.97 -7.01
C VAL A 423 -9.65 1.34 -8.48
N VAL A 424 -8.41 1.45 -8.96
CA VAL A 424 -8.10 1.67 -10.37
C VAL A 424 -8.60 0.50 -11.22
N CYS A 425 -8.32 -0.75 -10.81
CA CYS A 425 -8.81 -1.95 -11.51
C CYS A 425 -10.35 -1.99 -11.55
N VAL A 426 -11.02 -1.66 -10.45
CA VAL A 426 -12.50 -1.67 -10.38
C VAL A 426 -13.11 -0.57 -11.24
N ALA A 427 -12.61 0.67 -11.15
CA ALA A 427 -13.11 1.77 -11.97
C ALA A 427 -12.84 1.53 -13.47
N ALA A 428 -11.65 1.04 -13.82
CA ALA A 428 -11.33 0.68 -15.20
C ALA A 428 -12.23 -0.45 -15.72
N ALA A 429 -12.56 -1.44 -14.88
CA ALA A 429 -13.50 -2.50 -15.22
C ALA A 429 -14.93 -1.97 -15.44
N VAL A 430 -15.39 -0.99 -14.64
CA VAL A 430 -16.67 -0.32 -14.89
C VAL A 430 -16.66 0.36 -16.25
N ALA A 431 -15.61 1.11 -16.58
CA ALA A 431 -15.48 1.78 -17.88
C ALA A 431 -15.47 0.81 -19.07
N ILE A 432 -14.63 -0.22 -19.00
CA ILE A 432 -14.51 -1.25 -20.03
C ILE A 432 -15.82 -2.02 -20.19
N SER A 433 -16.43 -2.46 -19.09
CA SER A 433 -17.70 -3.20 -19.16
C SER A 433 -18.81 -2.37 -19.80
N ALA A 434 -18.89 -1.07 -19.52
CA ALA A 434 -19.86 -0.18 -20.16
C ALA A 434 -19.59 0.04 -21.65
N ILE A 435 -18.32 0.13 -22.06
CA ILE A 435 -17.93 0.21 -23.48
C ILE A 435 -18.37 -1.06 -24.20
N TYR A 436 -17.99 -2.23 -23.69
CA TYR A 436 -18.36 -3.50 -24.30
C TYR A 436 -19.87 -3.73 -24.33
N GLU A 437 -20.61 -3.36 -23.28
CA GLU A 437 -22.07 -3.43 -23.26
C GLU A 437 -22.70 -2.54 -24.35
N THR A 438 -22.22 -1.29 -24.48
CA THR A 438 -22.74 -0.33 -25.46
C THR A 438 -22.49 -0.78 -26.91
N PHE A 439 -21.34 -1.42 -27.18
CA PHE A 439 -20.97 -1.83 -28.54
C PHE A 439 -21.38 -3.27 -28.89
N PHE A 440 -21.54 -4.17 -27.91
CA PHE A 440 -22.02 -5.54 -28.15
C PHE A 440 -23.55 -5.66 -28.22
N ASP A 441 -24.34 -4.76 -27.62
CA ASP A 441 -25.80 -4.85 -27.74
C ASP A 441 -26.25 -4.55 -29.18
N PRO A 442 -26.88 -5.50 -29.89
CA PRO A 442 -27.40 -5.27 -31.24
C PRO A 442 -28.64 -4.37 -31.26
N ARG A 443 -29.28 -4.10 -30.12
CA ARG A 443 -30.50 -3.29 -30.05
C ARG A 443 -30.15 -1.79 -30.18
N GLU A 444 -30.78 -1.11 -31.13
CA GLU A 444 -30.78 0.35 -31.17
C GLU A 444 -31.43 0.87 -29.88
N GLN A 445 -30.79 1.84 -29.21
CA GLN A 445 -31.51 2.66 -28.24
C GLN A 445 -32.54 3.48 -29.03
N ASP A 446 -33.82 3.17 -28.86
CA ASP A 446 -34.90 4.08 -29.26
C ASP A 446 -34.64 5.42 -28.57
N ARG A 447 -34.24 6.42 -29.36
CA ARG A 447 -34.13 7.80 -28.90
C ARG A 447 -35.54 8.29 -28.57
N GLY A 448 -35.93 8.14 -27.31
CA GLY A 448 -36.95 8.98 -26.71
C GLY A 448 -36.55 10.44 -26.92
N LEU A 449 -37.37 11.15 -27.69
CA LEU A 449 -37.26 12.56 -28.05
C LEU A 449 -36.76 13.44 -26.88
N VAL A 450 -35.49 13.81 -26.92
CA VAL A 450 -34.98 15.01 -26.23
C VAL A 450 -34.81 16.08 -27.32
N GLY A 451 -35.90 16.78 -27.61
CA GLY A 451 -35.88 18.06 -28.32
C GLY A 451 -35.66 19.17 -27.30
N GLY A 452 -34.55 19.89 -27.42
CA GLY A 452 -34.28 21.11 -26.65
C GLY A 452 -34.54 22.37 -27.47
N GLY A 453 -35.37 23.27 -26.92
CA GLY A 453 -35.37 24.74 -27.05
C GLY A 453 -35.70 25.37 -28.41
N GLY A 454 -36.65 26.29 -28.56
CA GLY A 454 -37.48 26.99 -27.56
C GLY A 454 -38.56 27.85 -28.23
N GLY A 455 -39.56 28.25 -27.44
CA GLY A 455 -40.67 29.10 -27.86
C GLY A 455 -41.83 29.01 -26.87
N GLU A 456 -41.83 29.90 -25.89
CA GLU A 456 -42.94 30.37 -25.04
C GLU A 456 -43.67 29.43 -24.06
N SER A 457 -43.73 29.96 -22.85
CA SER A 457 -44.36 29.50 -21.61
C SER A 457 -45.86 29.24 -21.70
N THR A 458 -46.28 28.02 -21.33
CA THR A 458 -47.46 27.80 -20.47
C THR A 458 -47.21 26.64 -19.53
N VAL A 459 -47.12 26.95 -18.23
CA VAL A 459 -46.98 26.00 -17.12
C VAL A 459 -48.28 25.21 -16.97
N ALA A 460 -48.25 23.91 -17.24
CA ALA A 460 -49.36 23.01 -16.93
C ALA A 460 -49.30 22.62 -15.45
N GLY A 461 -50.26 23.13 -14.67
CA GLY A 461 -50.39 22.90 -13.24
C GLY A 461 -50.94 21.51 -12.87
N PRO A 462 -51.10 21.25 -11.56
CA PRO A 462 -51.41 19.94 -10.96
C PRO A 462 -52.80 19.37 -11.31
N ALA A 463 -53.61 20.04 -12.12
CA ALA A 463 -54.95 19.61 -12.50
C ALA A 463 -54.97 18.43 -13.51
N GLN A 464 -53.91 18.22 -14.29
CA GLN A 464 -53.85 17.13 -15.29
C GLN A 464 -53.44 15.78 -14.70
N ALA A 465 -52.77 15.76 -13.54
CA ALA A 465 -52.45 14.53 -12.81
C ALA A 465 -53.69 13.96 -12.11
N VAL A 466 -54.51 14.83 -11.50
CA VAL A 466 -55.77 14.44 -10.85
C VAL A 466 -56.78 13.91 -11.88
N LYS A 467 -56.83 14.49 -13.08
CA LYS A 467 -57.76 14.02 -14.13
C LYS A 467 -57.40 12.62 -14.63
N ARG A 468 -56.11 12.29 -14.75
CA ARG A 468 -55.67 10.93 -15.14
C ARG A 468 -55.92 9.88 -14.07
N GLU A 469 -55.83 10.24 -12.78
CA GLU A 469 -56.19 9.33 -11.69
C GLU A 469 -57.72 9.14 -11.58
N VAL A 470 -58.51 10.19 -11.79
CA VAL A 470 -59.98 10.10 -11.81
C VAL A 470 -60.47 9.30 -13.00
N ASP A 471 -59.86 9.45 -14.18
CA ASP A 471 -60.21 8.68 -15.38
C ASP A 471 -59.79 7.19 -15.25
N ALA A 472 -58.68 6.90 -14.56
CA ALA A 472 -58.24 5.52 -14.27
C ALA A 472 -59.14 4.83 -13.23
N VAL A 473 -59.62 5.58 -12.22
CA VAL A 473 -60.58 5.07 -11.22
C VAL A 473 -61.97 4.88 -11.85
N ALA A 474 -62.39 5.78 -12.76
CA ALA A 474 -63.64 5.62 -13.51
C ALA A 474 -63.63 4.39 -14.43
N ALA A 475 -62.50 4.11 -15.10
CA ALA A 475 -62.33 2.90 -15.91
C ALA A 475 -62.36 1.62 -15.05
N ALA A 476 -61.74 1.64 -13.87
CA ALA A 476 -61.77 0.51 -12.94
C ALA A 476 -63.17 0.24 -12.35
N ILE A 477 -63.99 1.28 -12.16
CA ILE A 477 -65.39 1.14 -11.72
C ILE A 477 -66.27 0.55 -12.84
N GLN A 478 -65.95 0.84 -14.10
CA GLN A 478 -66.68 0.31 -15.27
C GLN A 478 -66.38 -1.17 -15.55
N ASP A 479 -65.15 -1.62 -15.26
CA ASP A 479 -64.75 -3.03 -15.38
C ASP A 479 -65.35 -3.92 -14.27
N VAL A 480 -65.67 -3.35 -13.10
CA VAL A 480 -66.39 -4.09 -12.04
C VAL A 480 -67.89 -4.19 -12.35
N ALA A 481 -68.47 -3.19 -13.02
CA ALA A 481 -69.89 -3.18 -13.39
C ALA A 481 -70.24 -4.14 -14.56
N SER A 482 -69.27 -4.49 -15.41
CA SER A 482 -69.50 -5.36 -16.60
C SER A 482 -69.45 -6.87 -16.30
N SER A 483 -69.16 -7.27 -15.05
CA SER A 483 -69.07 -8.69 -14.64
C SER A 483 -70.36 -9.29 -14.04
N SER A 484 -71.50 -8.58 -14.10
CA SER A 484 -72.77 -9.04 -13.49
C SER A 484 -74.00 -8.92 -14.39
N SER A 485 -73.93 -9.40 -15.63
CA SER A 485 -75.15 -9.75 -16.38
C SER A 485 -74.89 -10.82 -17.44
N SER A 486 -75.12 -12.08 -17.06
CA SER A 486 -75.36 -13.18 -17.99
C SER A 486 -76.84 -13.25 -18.36
N SER A 487 -77.20 -13.14 -19.64
CA SER A 487 -78.13 -14.06 -20.31
C SER A 487 -78.49 -13.66 -21.75
N SER A 488 -78.66 -14.69 -22.58
CA SER A 488 -79.48 -14.80 -23.80
C SER A 488 -78.99 -14.27 -25.16
N SER A 489 -78.53 -15.23 -25.95
CA SER A 489 -79.05 -15.64 -27.27
C SER A 489 -78.80 -14.82 -28.56
N SER A 490 -78.19 -15.54 -29.50
CA SER A 490 -78.51 -15.65 -30.93
C SER A 490 -77.78 -14.76 -31.95
N GLY A 491 -77.26 -15.41 -33.01
CA GLY A 491 -77.40 -14.89 -34.37
C GLY A 491 -76.14 -14.50 -35.17
N LYS A 492 -75.54 -15.49 -35.84
CA LYS A 492 -75.10 -15.51 -37.26
C LYS A 492 -74.28 -14.35 -37.90
N LYS A 493 -73.19 -14.81 -38.57
CA LYS A 493 -72.59 -14.37 -39.87
C LYS A 493 -71.96 -12.97 -39.91
N GLY A 494 -70.82 -12.68 -40.53
CA GLY A 494 -69.91 -13.42 -41.41
C GLY A 494 -69.23 -12.41 -42.37
N GLY A 495 -67.92 -12.58 -42.66
CA GLY A 495 -67.34 -12.28 -43.98
C GLY A 495 -66.74 -10.89 -44.31
N LYS A 496 -65.39 -10.86 -44.35
CA LYS A 496 -64.49 -10.43 -45.46
C LYS A 496 -64.44 -8.98 -46.02
N LYS A 497 -63.16 -8.51 -46.08
CA LYS A 497 -62.43 -7.78 -47.17
C LYS A 497 -62.84 -6.32 -47.47
N ALA A 498 -61.98 -5.31 -47.39
CA ALA A 498 -60.78 -4.93 -48.18
C ALA A 498 -61.13 -3.61 -48.92
N ALA A 499 -60.49 -2.47 -48.58
CA ALA A 499 -59.37 -1.86 -49.29
C ALA A 499 -59.76 -0.68 -50.21
N SER A 500 -58.98 0.41 -50.12
CA SER A 500 -58.79 1.52 -51.09
C SER A 500 -59.96 2.50 -51.29
N SER A 501 -59.78 3.80 -51.51
CA SER A 501 -58.61 4.68 -51.66
C SER A 501 -59.12 6.13 -51.78
N SER A 502 -58.42 7.05 -51.11
CA SER A 502 -58.04 8.41 -51.54
C SER A 502 -59.04 9.36 -52.23
N SER A 503 -59.16 10.58 -51.70
CA SER A 503 -59.22 11.80 -52.52
C SER A 503 -58.49 12.95 -51.84
N SER A 504 -57.66 13.60 -52.66
CA SER A 504 -56.72 14.70 -52.41
C SER A 504 -57.34 16.07 -52.73
N SER A 505 -56.83 17.13 -52.11
CA SER A 505 -56.73 18.49 -52.68
C SER A 505 -55.58 19.22 -51.95
N SER A 506 -54.43 19.53 -52.58
CA SER A 506 -54.12 20.60 -53.56
C SER A 506 -54.27 22.01 -52.93
N ALA A 507 -53.37 23.00 -53.06
CA ALA A 507 -52.20 23.21 -53.92
C ALA A 507 -51.33 24.41 -53.42
N ALA A 508 -50.06 24.40 -53.89
CA ALA A 508 -49.25 25.54 -54.41
C ALA A 508 -48.76 26.67 -53.46
N ALA A 509 -47.63 27.36 -53.70
CA ALA A 509 -46.38 27.17 -54.44
C ALA A 509 -45.60 28.50 -54.29
N VAL A 510 -44.30 28.50 -53.94
CA VAL A 510 -43.32 29.52 -54.39
C VAL A 510 -41.93 28.91 -54.41
N ALA A 511 -41.23 29.03 -55.55
CA ALA A 511 -39.83 28.65 -55.75
C ALA A 511 -38.95 29.90 -55.90
N ALA A 512 -37.77 29.92 -55.28
CA ALA A 512 -36.65 30.79 -55.65
C ALA A 512 -35.30 30.27 -55.11
N GLY A 513 -34.39 29.89 -56.02
CA GLY A 513 -32.93 30.06 -55.92
C GLY A 513 -32.08 29.08 -55.06
N PRO A 514 -30.92 28.58 -55.55
CA PRO A 514 -30.18 27.50 -54.91
C PRO A 514 -29.14 28.03 -53.90
N SER A 515 -29.23 27.59 -52.64
CA SER A 515 -28.14 27.76 -51.67
C SER A 515 -27.70 26.40 -51.16
N VAL A 516 -26.55 25.97 -51.69
CA VAL A 516 -25.60 24.96 -51.19
C VAL A 516 -26.01 24.31 -49.86
N ASP A 517 -26.35 23.03 -49.96
CA ASP A 517 -26.63 22.14 -48.84
C ASP A 517 -25.35 21.92 -48.00
N ARG A 518 -25.09 22.83 -47.06
CA ARG A 518 -24.10 22.60 -45.99
C ARG A 518 -24.79 21.82 -44.88
N THR A 519 -24.94 20.52 -45.11
CA THR A 519 -25.13 19.56 -44.03
C THR A 519 -23.96 19.68 -43.06
N PRO A 520 -24.17 19.96 -41.76
CA PRO A 520 -23.16 19.63 -40.77
C PRO A 520 -23.19 18.11 -40.65
N ARG A 521 -22.34 17.43 -41.41
CA ARG A 521 -22.01 16.01 -41.20
C ARG A 521 -21.46 15.86 -39.78
N ARG A 522 -22.33 15.59 -38.81
CA ARG A 522 -21.93 14.94 -37.57
C ARG A 522 -21.80 13.46 -37.89
N PHE A 523 -20.56 12.99 -37.95
CA PHE A 523 -20.20 11.58 -38.08
C PHE A 523 -20.84 10.77 -36.93
N GLY A 524 -22.02 10.20 -37.17
CA GLY A 524 -22.52 9.06 -36.41
C GLY A 524 -22.09 7.82 -37.17
N VAL A 525 -21.22 7.00 -36.56
CA VAL A 525 -20.73 5.79 -37.24
C VAL A 525 -21.81 4.71 -37.12
N PHE A 526 -22.60 4.54 -38.20
CA PHE A 526 -23.68 3.57 -38.28
C PHE A 526 -23.35 2.51 -39.33
N GLY A 527 -23.10 1.29 -38.86
CA GLY A 527 -22.83 0.07 -39.62
C GLY A 527 -22.28 -1.03 -38.70
N LEU A 528 -22.52 -2.31 -38.99
CA LEU A 528 -21.94 -3.44 -38.24
C LEU A 528 -20.40 -3.32 -38.11
N ASP A 529 -19.75 -2.81 -39.16
CA ASP A 529 -18.31 -2.61 -39.22
C ASP A 529 -17.80 -1.54 -38.24
N ALA A 530 -18.62 -0.54 -37.93
CA ALA A 530 -18.25 0.58 -37.08
C ALA A 530 -18.19 0.24 -35.59
N ARG A 531 -19.06 -0.67 -35.13
CA ARG A 531 -19.10 -1.13 -33.73
C ARG A 531 -17.95 -2.09 -33.42
N LEU A 532 -17.47 -2.82 -34.44
CA LEU A 532 -16.34 -3.72 -34.32
C LEU A 532 -15.02 -2.97 -34.12
N ILE A 533 -14.84 -1.77 -34.69
CA ILE A 533 -13.61 -0.96 -34.54
C ILE A 533 -13.26 -0.70 -33.07
N PRO A 534 -14.14 -0.10 -32.22
CA PRO A 534 -13.83 0.12 -30.81
C PRO A 534 -13.66 -1.19 -30.04
N ILE A 535 -14.44 -2.24 -30.35
CA ILE A 535 -14.28 -3.56 -29.72
C ILE A 535 -12.89 -4.13 -29.99
N ILE A 536 -12.44 -4.12 -31.25
CA ILE A 536 -11.12 -4.60 -31.66
C ILE A 536 -10.03 -3.73 -31.02
N ALA A 537 -10.20 -2.41 -30.99
CA ALA A 537 -9.24 -1.49 -30.39
C ALA A 537 -9.05 -1.73 -28.88
N PHE A 538 -10.14 -1.85 -28.11
CA PHE A 538 -10.06 -2.11 -26.67
C PHE A 538 -9.60 -3.55 -26.35
N THR A 539 -9.90 -4.51 -27.22
CA THR A 539 -9.38 -5.88 -27.09
C THR A 539 -7.87 -5.90 -27.36
N PHE A 540 -7.41 -5.18 -28.38
CA PHE A 540 -5.98 -5.01 -28.67
C PHE A 540 -5.24 -4.29 -27.54
N LEU A 541 -5.82 -3.23 -26.97
CA LEU A 541 -5.25 -2.54 -25.81
C LEU A 541 -5.18 -3.48 -24.58
N SER A 542 -6.18 -4.33 -24.38
CA SER A 542 -6.17 -5.35 -23.32
C SER A 542 -5.06 -6.38 -23.53
N PHE A 543 -4.79 -6.78 -24.78
CA PHE A 543 -3.66 -7.64 -25.11
C PHE A 543 -2.31 -6.95 -24.85
N LEU A 544 -2.16 -5.69 -25.25
CA LEU A 544 -0.97 -4.89 -24.92
C LEU A 544 -0.77 -4.72 -23.41
N PHE A 545 -1.86 -4.58 -22.64
CA PHE A 545 -1.80 -4.54 -21.18
C PHE A 545 -1.21 -5.83 -20.62
N VAL A 546 -1.65 -7.01 -21.09
CA VAL A 546 -1.09 -8.31 -20.66
C VAL A 546 0.42 -8.40 -20.99
N LEU A 547 0.83 -7.98 -22.19
CA LEU A 547 2.24 -7.98 -22.59
C LEU A 547 3.08 -7.04 -21.72
N HIS A 548 2.60 -5.81 -21.49
CA HIS A 548 3.25 -4.84 -20.61
C HIS A 548 3.39 -5.39 -19.19
N CYS A 549 2.30 -5.93 -18.62
CA CYS A 549 2.31 -6.47 -17.25
C CYS A 549 3.30 -7.63 -17.11
N THR A 550 3.34 -8.52 -18.10
CA THR A 550 4.27 -9.65 -18.13
C THR A 550 5.72 -9.17 -18.24
N TRP A 551 5.98 -8.20 -19.12
CA TRP A 551 7.32 -7.62 -19.31
C TRP A 551 7.80 -6.89 -18.04
N VAL A 552 6.98 -6.02 -17.45
CA VAL A 552 7.32 -5.29 -16.22
C VAL A 552 7.60 -6.26 -15.07
N THR A 553 6.73 -7.25 -14.88
CA THR A 553 6.91 -8.25 -13.82
C THR A 553 8.20 -9.03 -14.01
N SER A 554 8.43 -9.51 -15.23
CA SER A 554 9.61 -10.28 -15.62
C SER A 554 10.91 -9.48 -15.50
N SER A 555 10.92 -8.20 -15.88
CA SER A 555 12.16 -7.42 -16.00
C SER A 555 12.49 -6.56 -14.79
N ALA A 556 11.49 -6.04 -14.08
CA ALA A 556 11.70 -5.07 -13.01
C ALA A 556 11.43 -5.63 -11.60
N TYR A 557 10.32 -6.34 -11.39
CA TYR A 557 9.94 -6.79 -10.04
C TYR A 557 10.44 -8.18 -9.66
N SER A 558 10.81 -9.02 -10.64
CA SER A 558 11.29 -10.38 -10.39
C SER A 558 12.81 -10.44 -10.24
N SER A 559 13.36 -9.67 -9.29
CA SER A 559 14.79 -9.63 -8.99
C SER A 559 15.03 -9.81 -7.49
N PRO A 560 15.75 -10.86 -7.06
CA PRO A 560 16.08 -11.04 -5.65
C PRO A 560 17.04 -9.95 -5.18
N SER A 561 16.92 -9.54 -3.91
CA SER A 561 17.83 -8.58 -3.27
C SER A 561 19.02 -9.25 -2.57
N VAL A 562 18.94 -10.56 -2.32
CA VAL A 562 19.99 -11.36 -1.66
C VAL A 562 21.08 -11.74 -2.66
N VAL A 563 20.67 -12.05 -3.89
CA VAL A 563 21.54 -12.54 -4.95
C VAL A 563 21.56 -11.51 -6.06
N LEU A 564 22.74 -11.03 -6.43
CA LEU A 564 22.89 -10.03 -7.48
C LEU A 564 23.18 -10.73 -8.81
N ALA A 565 22.35 -10.48 -9.82
CA ALA A 565 22.59 -10.99 -11.17
C ALA A 565 23.33 -9.93 -12.00
N SER A 566 24.50 -10.29 -12.51
CA SER A 566 25.23 -9.50 -13.50
C SER A 566 25.18 -10.19 -14.87
N ARG A 567 25.06 -9.41 -15.93
CA ARG A 567 25.12 -9.92 -17.31
C ARG A 567 26.44 -9.49 -17.93
N ALA A 568 27.22 -10.48 -18.36
CA ALA A 568 28.41 -10.21 -19.16
C ALA A 568 28.03 -9.78 -20.59
N PRO A 569 28.94 -9.13 -21.34
CA PRO A 569 28.67 -8.65 -22.70
C PRO A 569 28.30 -9.76 -23.71
N ASP A 570 28.65 -11.00 -23.41
CA ASP A 570 28.31 -12.20 -24.18
C ASP A 570 26.88 -12.73 -23.89
N GLY A 571 26.17 -12.11 -22.94
CA GLY A 571 24.83 -12.51 -22.50
C GLY A 571 24.82 -13.60 -21.42
N SER A 572 25.98 -14.10 -20.98
CA SER A 572 26.06 -15.02 -19.85
C SER A 572 25.67 -14.32 -18.54
N GLN A 573 24.96 -15.02 -17.67
CA GLN A 573 24.55 -14.52 -16.36
C GLN A 573 25.50 -15.04 -15.29
N ASN A 574 26.19 -14.12 -14.62
CA ASN A 574 26.98 -14.41 -13.45
C ASN A 574 26.18 -14.02 -12.21
N ILE A 575 26.05 -14.97 -11.30
CA ILE A 575 25.32 -14.81 -10.05
C ILE A 575 26.33 -14.49 -8.96
N ILE A 576 26.16 -13.34 -8.31
CA ILE A 576 27.00 -12.86 -7.21
C ILE A 576 26.25 -13.06 -5.91
N ASP A 577 26.88 -13.76 -4.96
CA ASP A 577 26.24 -14.24 -3.74
C ASP A 577 27.04 -13.92 -2.46
N ASP A 578 27.80 -12.83 -2.51
CA ASP A 578 28.64 -12.34 -1.42
C ASP A 578 27.89 -12.13 -0.09
N PHE A 579 26.61 -11.77 -0.14
CA PHE A 579 25.80 -11.58 1.08
C PHE A 579 25.62 -12.90 1.83
N ARG A 580 25.21 -13.98 1.14
CA ARG A 580 25.04 -15.29 1.79
C ARG A 580 26.39 -15.83 2.24
N GLU A 581 27.44 -15.70 1.42
CA GLU A 581 28.79 -16.09 1.77
C GLU A 581 29.22 -15.47 3.12
N ALA A 582 29.13 -14.15 3.25
CA ALA A 582 29.53 -13.42 4.45
C ALA A 582 28.64 -13.75 5.67
N TYR A 583 27.32 -13.85 5.48
CA TYR A 583 26.42 -14.21 6.58
C TYR A 583 26.60 -15.66 7.06
N TYR A 584 26.94 -16.60 6.16
CA TYR A 584 27.28 -17.98 6.53
C TYR A 584 28.64 -18.06 7.24
N TRP A 585 29.63 -17.26 6.82
CA TRP A 585 30.89 -17.13 7.54
C TRP A 585 30.66 -16.66 8.98
N LEU A 586 29.84 -15.62 9.17
CA LEU A 586 29.44 -15.18 10.51
C LEU A 586 28.81 -16.30 11.33
N ARG A 587 27.93 -17.09 10.70
CA ARG A 587 27.22 -18.18 11.39
C ARG A 587 28.13 -19.32 11.84
N GLN A 588 29.14 -19.68 11.06
CA GLN A 588 29.98 -20.86 11.32
C GLN A 588 31.26 -20.53 12.09
N ASN A 589 31.81 -19.32 11.92
CA ASN A 589 33.16 -19.00 12.38
C ASN A 589 33.21 -18.03 13.57
N THR A 590 32.07 -17.52 14.02
CA THR A 590 31.99 -16.64 15.21
C THR A 590 31.31 -17.35 16.37
N LYS A 591 31.52 -16.86 17.61
CA LYS A 591 30.82 -17.37 18.79
C LYS A 591 29.31 -17.14 18.67
N GLU A 592 28.50 -18.02 19.25
CA GLU A 592 27.02 -17.92 19.19
C GLU A 592 26.50 -16.63 19.81
N ASP A 593 27.17 -16.13 20.84
CA ASP A 593 26.83 -14.88 21.52
C ASP A 593 27.51 -13.65 20.91
N ALA A 594 28.16 -13.76 19.75
CA ALA A 594 28.83 -12.64 19.11
C ALA A 594 27.84 -11.53 18.74
N LYS A 595 28.21 -10.28 19.05
CA LYS A 595 27.39 -9.09 18.79
C LYS A 595 27.89 -8.36 17.55
N ILE A 596 27.02 -8.27 16.55
CA ILE A 596 27.32 -7.69 15.25
C ILE A 596 26.71 -6.29 15.16
N MET A 597 27.55 -5.32 14.86
CA MET A 597 27.13 -3.95 14.54
C MET A 597 27.09 -3.77 13.02
N SER A 598 25.96 -3.33 12.50
CA SER A 598 25.75 -2.95 11.10
C SER A 598 24.85 -1.72 11.02
N TRP A 599 24.67 -1.17 9.82
CA TRP A 599 23.55 -0.25 9.59
C TRP A 599 22.19 -0.96 9.75
N TRP A 600 21.14 -0.19 10.07
CA TRP A 600 19.84 -0.75 10.47
C TRP A 600 19.14 -1.53 9.36
N ASP A 601 19.38 -1.21 8.09
CA ASP A 601 18.80 -1.89 6.91
C ASP A 601 19.03 -3.42 6.96
N TYR A 602 20.19 -3.85 7.45
CA TYR A 602 20.66 -5.23 7.37
C TYR A 602 20.32 -6.08 8.60
N GLY A 603 19.75 -5.47 9.65
CA GLY A 603 19.53 -6.13 10.95
C GLY A 603 18.74 -7.44 10.85
N TYR A 604 17.60 -7.42 10.14
CA TYR A 604 16.78 -8.61 9.93
C TYR A 604 17.48 -9.70 9.11
N GLN A 605 18.25 -9.32 8.08
CA GLN A 605 19.00 -10.29 7.28
C GLN A 605 20.11 -10.96 8.08
N ILE A 606 20.85 -10.19 8.89
CA ILE A 606 21.89 -10.72 9.77
C ILE A 606 21.26 -11.68 10.77
N ALA A 607 20.19 -11.28 11.46
CA ALA A 607 19.50 -12.14 12.41
C ALA A 607 18.91 -13.41 11.75
N GLY A 608 18.39 -13.29 10.52
CA GLY A 608 17.80 -14.39 9.77
C GLY A 608 18.83 -15.41 9.22
N PHE A 609 19.88 -14.94 8.55
CA PHE A 609 20.88 -15.80 7.92
C PHE A 609 21.97 -16.25 8.89
N SER A 610 22.54 -15.31 9.64
CA SER A 610 23.72 -15.58 10.47
C SER A 610 23.36 -16.13 11.85
N ASN A 611 22.12 -15.93 12.31
CA ASN A 611 21.66 -16.28 13.66
C ASN A 611 22.62 -15.73 14.73
N ARG A 612 22.90 -14.43 14.67
CA ARG A 612 23.74 -13.69 15.60
C ARG A 612 23.02 -12.47 16.15
N THR A 613 23.56 -11.94 17.25
CA THR A 613 22.95 -10.81 17.96
C THR A 613 23.23 -9.50 17.22
N THR A 614 22.20 -8.70 16.97
CA THR A 614 22.32 -7.40 16.30
C THR A 614 22.07 -6.23 17.25
N LEU A 615 22.84 -5.15 17.07
CA LEU A 615 22.69 -3.93 17.89
C LEU A 615 21.48 -3.09 17.48
N VAL A 616 21.27 -2.92 16.18
CA VAL A 616 20.18 -2.14 15.60
C VAL A 616 19.47 -2.98 14.55
N ASP A 617 18.21 -2.65 14.32
CA ASP A 617 17.35 -3.42 13.45
C ASP A 617 16.39 -2.53 12.65
N ASN A 618 15.73 -3.12 11.67
CA ASN A 618 14.96 -2.40 10.66
C ASN A 618 13.60 -1.86 11.18
N ASN A 619 13.11 -2.31 12.34
CA ASN A 619 11.91 -1.74 12.98
C ASN A 619 12.05 -0.29 13.47
N THR A 620 13.28 0.27 13.50
CA THR A 620 13.61 1.67 13.83
C THR A 620 12.85 2.32 15.01
N TRP A 621 12.51 1.57 16.05
CA TRP A 621 11.68 2.06 17.15
C TRP A 621 12.43 2.97 18.16
N ASN A 622 13.76 2.84 18.26
CA ASN A 622 14.60 3.68 19.11
C ASN A 622 15.64 4.46 18.27
N ASN A 623 15.30 5.71 17.96
CA ASN A 623 16.12 6.61 17.15
C ASN A 623 17.49 6.90 17.78
N THR A 624 17.56 7.01 19.11
CA THR A 624 18.81 7.33 19.82
C THR A 624 19.85 6.22 19.67
N HIS A 625 19.40 4.97 19.67
CA HIS A 625 20.30 3.83 19.48
C HIS A 625 20.84 3.75 18.05
N ILE A 626 19.98 4.01 17.04
CA ILE A 626 20.40 4.08 15.63
C ILE A 626 21.38 5.23 15.39
N ALA A 627 21.09 6.40 15.96
CA ALA A 627 21.99 7.53 15.89
C ALA A 627 23.34 7.22 16.56
N THR A 628 23.37 6.39 17.61
CA THR A 628 24.63 5.96 18.23
C THR A 628 25.46 5.15 17.26
N VAL A 629 24.85 4.20 16.53
CA VAL A 629 25.52 3.44 15.48
C VAL A 629 26.01 4.37 14.36
N GLY A 630 25.19 5.32 13.90
CA GLY A 630 25.58 6.32 12.91
C GLY A 630 26.75 7.20 13.37
N LYS A 631 26.80 7.55 14.66
CA LYS A 631 27.89 8.29 15.27
C LYS A 631 29.18 7.48 15.23
N ILE A 632 29.15 6.21 15.66
CA ILE A 632 30.32 5.32 15.63
C ILE A 632 30.88 5.19 14.21
N MET A 633 30.01 5.06 13.21
CA MET A 633 30.42 4.95 11.80
C MET A 633 31.03 6.26 11.24
N SER A 634 30.60 7.42 11.75
CA SER A 634 30.95 8.73 11.19
C SER A 634 32.14 9.42 11.84
N VAL A 635 32.47 9.08 13.10
CA VAL A 635 33.58 9.71 13.84
C VAL A 635 34.94 9.05 13.55
N ARG A 636 36.02 9.66 14.06
CA ARG A 636 37.37 9.09 14.02
C ARG A 636 37.45 7.83 14.88
N GLU A 637 38.32 6.92 14.48
CA GLU A 637 38.57 5.65 15.15
C GLU A 637 38.81 5.76 16.68
N GLU A 638 39.61 6.73 17.11
CA GLU A 638 39.90 7.01 18.53
C GLU A 638 38.63 7.33 19.35
N ALA A 639 37.63 7.95 18.73
CA ALA A 639 36.35 8.29 19.36
C ALA A 639 35.31 7.16 19.21
N ALA A 640 35.42 6.34 18.16
CA ALA A 640 34.53 5.22 17.89
C ALA A 640 34.82 4.03 18.83
N TYR A 641 36.10 3.74 19.12
CA TYR A 641 36.49 2.55 19.88
C TYR A 641 35.86 2.48 21.29
N PRO A 642 35.87 3.55 22.12
CA PRO A 642 35.21 3.51 23.43
C PRO A 642 33.70 3.23 23.33
N LEU A 643 33.05 3.70 22.26
CA LEU A 643 31.63 3.46 22.02
C LEU A 643 31.36 2.00 21.60
N LEU A 644 32.20 1.44 20.72
CA LEU A 644 32.14 0.02 20.35
C LEU A 644 32.27 -0.87 21.59
N ARG A 645 33.22 -0.56 22.49
CA ARG A 645 33.42 -1.30 23.75
C ARG A 645 32.27 -1.10 24.73
N LYS A 646 31.74 0.11 24.87
CA LYS A 646 30.59 0.39 25.74
C LYS A 646 29.34 -0.42 25.37
N HIS A 647 29.21 -0.77 24.09
CA HIS A 647 28.10 -1.56 23.57
C HIS A 647 28.47 -3.03 23.34
N ASP A 648 29.60 -3.50 23.88
CA ASP A 648 30.11 -4.87 23.77
C ASP A 648 30.07 -5.43 22.33
N VAL A 649 30.47 -4.60 21.35
CA VAL A 649 30.53 -5.00 19.93
C VAL A 649 31.74 -5.88 19.68
N ASP A 650 31.53 -7.06 19.10
CA ASP A 650 32.60 -7.98 18.70
C ASP A 650 33.00 -7.80 17.23
N TYR A 651 32.00 -7.63 16.34
CA TYR A 651 32.23 -7.47 14.90
C TYR A 651 31.45 -6.30 14.32
N VAL A 652 32.03 -5.65 13.32
CA VAL A 652 31.41 -4.58 12.53
C VAL A 652 31.30 -5.04 11.08
N LEU A 653 30.10 -5.00 10.52
CA LEU A 653 29.81 -5.35 9.12
C LEU A 653 29.53 -4.08 8.32
N VAL A 654 30.20 -3.96 7.17
CA VAL A 654 30.06 -2.85 6.22
C VAL A 654 29.90 -3.40 4.80
N ILE A 655 29.03 -2.79 4.02
CA ILE A 655 28.84 -3.11 2.61
C ILE A 655 29.56 -2.09 1.74
N PHE A 656 30.40 -2.59 0.84
CA PHE A 656 31.26 -1.82 -0.05
C PHE A 656 31.04 -2.23 -1.51
N GLY A 657 30.49 -1.32 -2.32
CA GLY A 657 30.14 -1.61 -3.72
C GLY A 657 31.18 -1.19 -4.74
N GLY A 658 32.31 -0.64 -4.31
CA GLY A 658 33.23 0.11 -5.17
C GLY A 658 33.90 -0.71 -6.28
N LEU A 659 34.09 -2.02 -6.08
CA LEU A 659 34.74 -2.89 -7.07
C LEU A 659 33.82 -3.24 -8.25
N LEU A 660 32.60 -3.68 -7.96
CA LEU A 660 31.64 -4.12 -8.99
C LEU A 660 30.73 -3.01 -9.50
N GLY A 661 30.60 -1.89 -8.77
CA GLY A 661 29.65 -0.83 -9.10
C GLY A 661 28.29 -1.02 -8.44
N PHE A 662 28.23 -1.64 -7.25
CA PHE A 662 26.98 -1.79 -6.50
C PHE A 662 26.61 -0.47 -5.83
N SER A 663 25.55 0.19 -6.31
CA SER A 663 25.15 1.53 -5.84
C SER A 663 24.53 1.55 -4.44
N GLY A 664 24.05 0.41 -3.94
CA GLY A 664 23.36 0.29 -2.65
C GLY A 664 24.27 0.11 -1.43
N ASP A 665 25.51 0.56 -1.52
CA ASP A 665 26.53 0.40 -0.49
C ASP A 665 26.51 1.49 0.59
N ASP A 666 27.24 1.25 1.69
CA ASP A 666 27.15 2.10 2.88
C ASP A 666 27.74 3.50 2.68
N ILE A 667 28.67 3.68 1.73
CA ILE A 667 29.25 5.00 1.42
C ILE A 667 28.24 5.94 0.76
N ASN A 668 27.27 5.43 -0.01
CA ASN A 668 26.17 6.25 -0.55
C ASN A 668 25.12 6.57 0.52
N LYS A 669 24.93 5.66 1.49
CA LYS A 669 24.02 5.85 2.63
C LYS A 669 24.65 6.65 3.76
N PHE A 670 25.97 6.83 3.75
CA PHE A 670 26.74 7.43 4.84
C PHE A 670 26.22 8.81 5.28
N LEU A 671 25.78 9.63 4.33
CA LEU A 671 25.25 10.96 4.66
C LEU A 671 23.97 10.89 5.51
N TRP A 672 23.16 9.84 5.37
CA TRP A 672 22.02 9.60 6.27
C TRP A 672 22.46 9.21 7.67
N MET A 673 23.54 8.43 7.81
CA MET A 673 24.13 8.11 9.11
C MET A 673 24.57 9.39 9.83
N VAL A 674 25.20 10.30 9.10
CA VAL A 674 25.63 11.61 9.61
C VAL A 674 24.43 12.46 10.03
N ARG A 675 23.41 12.63 9.17
CA ARG A 675 22.20 13.43 9.47
C ARG A 675 21.42 12.93 10.68
N ILE A 676 21.24 11.61 10.80
CA ILE A 676 20.54 11.00 11.93
C ILE A 676 21.33 11.24 13.24
N SER A 677 22.66 11.19 13.16
CA SER A 677 23.55 11.42 14.31
C SER A 677 23.61 12.89 14.72
N GLU A 678 23.68 13.81 13.75
CA GLU A 678 23.67 15.26 13.95
C GLU A 678 22.39 15.74 14.65
N GLY A 679 21.25 15.10 14.34
CA GLY A 679 19.97 15.42 15.00
C GLY A 679 19.97 15.18 16.52
N ILE A 680 20.89 14.36 17.04
CA ILE A 680 21.00 14.07 18.48
C ILE A 680 22.29 14.67 19.10
N TRP A 681 23.42 14.62 18.37
CA TRP A 681 24.72 15.15 18.81
C TRP A 681 25.26 16.20 17.81
N PRO A 682 24.65 17.39 17.72
CA PRO A 682 25.04 18.42 16.75
C PRO A 682 26.45 18.97 16.97
N ASP A 683 26.93 18.96 18.21
CA ASP A 683 28.26 19.48 18.57
C ASP A 683 29.40 18.55 18.13
N GLU A 684 29.13 17.24 18.06
CA GLU A 684 30.14 16.23 17.75
C GLU A 684 30.17 15.88 16.26
N VAL A 685 29.00 15.68 15.66
CA VAL A 685 28.84 15.30 14.25
C VAL A 685 28.08 16.39 13.52
N THR A 686 28.68 16.93 12.46
CA THR A 686 28.10 18.02 11.67
C THR A 686 28.21 17.68 10.20
N GLU A 687 27.10 17.69 9.45
CA GLU A 687 27.05 17.32 8.03
C GLU A 687 28.06 18.12 7.18
N GLN A 688 28.18 19.43 7.44
CA GLN A 688 29.07 20.33 6.69
C GLN A 688 30.55 19.90 6.71
N LYS A 689 31.01 19.23 7.78
CA LYS A 689 32.42 18.82 7.94
C LYS A 689 32.83 17.69 6.98
N TYR A 690 31.87 16.99 6.38
CA TYR A 690 32.12 15.90 5.44
C TYR A 690 32.23 16.38 3.99
N PHE A 691 31.68 17.56 3.68
CA PHE A 691 31.80 18.19 2.37
C PHE A 691 33.16 18.87 2.16
N THR A 692 33.57 19.03 0.91
CA THR A 692 34.70 19.88 0.56
C THR A 692 34.37 21.35 0.84
N SER A 693 35.38 22.24 0.80
CA SER A 693 35.16 23.70 0.92
C SER A 693 34.26 24.28 -0.17
N ARG A 694 34.03 23.54 -1.27
CA ARG A 694 33.10 23.88 -2.36
C ARG A 694 31.70 23.29 -2.17
N GLY A 695 31.47 22.50 -1.13
CA GLY A 695 30.20 21.82 -0.89
C GLY A 695 30.01 20.52 -1.67
N GLU A 696 31.09 19.92 -2.20
CA GLU A 696 31.02 18.66 -2.96
C GLU A 696 31.21 17.44 -2.03
N TYR A 697 30.45 16.37 -2.24
CA TYR A 697 30.66 15.08 -1.56
C TYR A 697 31.63 14.23 -2.38
N LYS A 698 32.86 14.07 -1.87
CA LYS A 698 33.96 13.38 -2.56
C LYS A 698 34.65 12.36 -1.65
N VAL A 699 35.20 11.32 -2.28
CA VAL A 699 36.00 10.25 -1.68
C VAL A 699 37.43 10.21 -2.22
N ASP A 700 37.75 11.05 -3.21
CA ASP A 700 39.08 11.17 -3.81
C ASP A 700 40.07 11.96 -2.92
N LYS A 701 41.22 12.33 -3.50
CA LYS A 701 42.23 13.16 -2.84
C LYS A 701 41.69 14.52 -2.33
N ASP A 702 40.61 15.04 -2.89
CA ASP A 702 40.03 16.33 -2.52
C ASP A 702 38.97 16.17 -1.42
N ALA A 703 38.66 14.95 -0.98
CA ALA A 703 37.78 14.69 0.15
C ALA A 703 38.26 15.38 1.43
N SER A 704 37.31 15.81 2.26
CA SER A 704 37.57 16.47 3.54
C SER A 704 38.41 15.58 4.46
N GLU A 705 39.20 16.20 5.35
CA GLU A 705 39.98 15.45 6.34
C GLU A 705 39.07 14.65 7.29
N THR A 706 37.89 15.17 7.59
CA THR A 706 36.87 14.47 8.39
C THR A 706 36.38 13.20 7.69
N MET A 707 36.10 13.28 6.38
CA MET A 707 35.69 12.11 5.59
C MET A 707 36.77 11.04 5.56
N LYS A 708 38.01 11.43 5.22
CA LYS A 708 39.16 10.50 5.13
C LYS A 708 39.49 9.81 6.46
N ASN A 709 39.27 10.50 7.58
CA ASN A 709 39.54 9.98 8.92
C ASN A 709 38.32 9.32 9.58
N SER A 710 37.15 9.33 8.93
CA SER A 710 35.95 8.65 9.43
C SER A 710 36.16 7.13 9.46
N LEU A 711 35.56 6.46 10.46
CA LEU A 711 35.66 5.02 10.58
C LEU A 711 35.09 4.32 9.33
N MET A 712 33.94 4.76 8.84
CA MET A 712 33.31 4.21 7.62
C MET A 712 34.25 4.27 6.41
N TYR A 713 34.84 5.43 6.11
CA TYR A 713 35.76 5.55 4.98
C TYR A 713 36.97 4.61 5.13
N LYS A 714 37.56 4.57 6.32
CA LYS A 714 38.72 3.71 6.58
C LYS A 714 38.39 2.22 6.43
N MET A 715 37.24 1.78 6.95
CA MET A 715 36.77 0.39 6.82
C MET A 715 36.51 0.06 5.35
N SER A 716 35.67 0.83 4.65
CA SER A 716 35.31 0.51 3.26
C SER A 716 36.52 0.44 2.31
N TYR A 717 37.47 1.37 2.42
CA TYR A 717 38.63 1.45 1.51
C TYR A 717 39.91 0.79 2.04
N TYR A 718 39.85 0.06 3.16
CA TYR A 718 41.02 -0.64 3.71
C TYR A 718 41.63 -1.61 2.68
N ARG A 719 42.93 -1.48 2.38
CA ARG A 719 43.68 -2.30 1.40
C ARG A 719 43.14 -2.30 -0.03
N PHE A 720 42.23 -1.39 -0.38
CA PHE A 720 41.62 -1.34 -1.71
C PHE A 720 42.64 -0.96 -2.82
N ASN A 721 43.68 -0.20 -2.47
CA ASN A 721 44.80 0.12 -3.36
C ASN A 721 45.67 -1.09 -3.72
N GLU A 722 45.77 -2.11 -2.86
CA GLU A 722 46.56 -3.32 -3.11
C GLU A 722 46.01 -4.12 -4.30
N LEU A 723 44.69 -4.10 -4.49
CA LEU A 723 44.01 -4.75 -5.62
C LEU A 723 44.46 -4.18 -6.98
N TYR A 724 44.89 -2.91 -7.00
CA TYR A 724 45.39 -2.20 -8.17
C TYR A 724 46.92 -2.14 -8.21
N GLY A 725 47.61 -3.09 -7.57
CA GLY A 725 49.08 -3.16 -7.54
C GLY A 725 49.73 -2.00 -6.75
N GLY A 726 49.02 -1.41 -5.79
CA GLY A 726 49.47 -0.27 -5.00
C GLY A 726 49.30 1.09 -5.71
N GLY A 727 48.72 1.10 -6.91
CA GLY A 727 48.35 2.32 -7.63
C GLY A 727 47.04 2.95 -7.13
N PRO A 728 46.63 4.09 -7.72
CA PRO A 728 45.33 4.68 -7.43
C PRO A 728 44.21 3.72 -7.82
N ALA A 729 43.33 3.41 -6.86
CA ALA A 729 42.21 2.50 -7.06
C ALA A 729 41.00 3.26 -7.61
N MET A 730 40.28 2.66 -8.56
CA MET A 730 39.10 3.28 -9.16
C MET A 730 37.84 2.78 -8.46
N ASP A 731 37.10 3.66 -7.78
CA ASP A 731 35.76 3.35 -7.29
C ASP A 731 34.77 3.44 -8.46
N ARG A 732 34.18 2.30 -8.85
CA ARG A 732 33.24 2.23 -9.98
C ARG A 732 31.87 2.83 -9.68
N VAL A 733 31.47 2.97 -8.42
CA VAL A 733 30.18 3.58 -8.06
C VAL A 733 30.27 5.10 -8.16
N ARG A 734 31.32 5.70 -7.57
CA ARG A 734 31.49 7.16 -7.57
C ARG A 734 32.25 7.69 -8.78
N GLN A 735 32.89 6.81 -9.55
CA GLN A 735 33.77 7.18 -10.66
C GLN A 735 34.91 8.10 -10.19
N GLN A 736 35.46 7.80 -9.01
CA GLN A 736 36.51 8.59 -8.35
C GLN A 736 37.74 7.73 -8.08
N GLN A 737 38.92 8.34 -8.21
CA GLN A 737 40.20 7.69 -7.92
C GLN A 737 40.56 7.87 -6.45
N ILE A 738 40.66 6.76 -5.74
CA ILE A 738 41.07 6.71 -4.35
C ILE A 738 42.59 6.87 -4.27
N PRO A 739 43.11 7.75 -3.39
CA PRO A 739 44.54 7.94 -3.23
C PRO A 739 45.29 6.64 -2.91
N PRO A 740 46.52 6.46 -3.42
CA PRO A 740 47.31 5.24 -3.17
C PRO A 740 47.85 5.15 -1.74
N THR A 741 47.59 6.14 -0.88
CA THR A 741 48.01 6.14 0.52
C THR A 741 47.38 4.98 1.28
N PRO A 742 48.18 4.06 1.86
CA PRO A 742 47.65 2.92 2.58
C PRO A 742 46.92 3.38 3.83
N ILE A 743 45.68 2.92 3.98
CA ILE A 743 44.85 3.16 5.16
C ILE A 743 45.23 2.16 6.24
N GLN A 744 45.49 2.65 7.46
CA GLN A 744 45.76 1.81 8.63
C GLN A 744 44.57 1.88 9.60
N LEU A 745 44.14 0.70 10.06
CA LEU A 745 43.17 0.50 11.14
C LEU A 745 43.93 0.01 12.36
N ASP A 746 43.80 0.74 13.47
CA ASP A 746 44.54 0.46 14.69
C ASP A 746 43.76 -0.45 15.65
N THR A 747 42.47 -0.16 15.79
CA THR A 747 41.50 -0.73 16.76
C THR A 747 40.65 -1.85 16.19
N LEU A 748 40.58 -1.95 14.86
CA LEU A 748 39.84 -2.98 14.13
C LEU A 748 40.82 -3.85 13.33
N GLU A 749 40.48 -5.12 13.16
CA GLU A 749 41.18 -6.05 12.27
C GLU A 749 40.21 -6.62 11.23
N GLU A 750 40.68 -6.80 10.00
CA GLU A 750 39.88 -7.42 8.94
C GLU A 750 39.74 -8.92 9.23
N ALA A 751 38.51 -9.37 9.48
CA ALA A 751 38.22 -10.76 9.81
C ALA A 751 37.76 -11.56 8.58
N PHE A 752 36.98 -10.93 7.70
CA PHE A 752 36.51 -11.53 6.46
C PHE A 752 36.17 -10.45 5.43
N THR A 753 36.44 -10.73 4.15
CA THR A 753 36.01 -9.93 3.01
C THR A 753 35.53 -10.92 1.94
N SER A 754 34.33 -10.69 1.38
CA SER A 754 33.72 -11.57 0.37
C SER A 754 34.50 -11.57 -0.95
N GLU A 755 34.24 -12.56 -1.81
CA GLU A 755 34.96 -12.75 -3.08
C GLU A 755 35.01 -11.47 -3.93
N ASN A 756 33.88 -10.78 -4.08
CA ASN A 756 33.78 -9.56 -4.88
C ASN A 756 33.87 -8.27 -4.04
N TRP A 757 34.33 -8.38 -2.80
CA TRP A 757 34.50 -7.28 -1.84
C TRP A 757 33.21 -6.51 -1.52
N ILE A 758 32.02 -7.11 -1.74
CA ILE A 758 30.74 -6.50 -1.41
C ILE A 758 30.54 -6.38 0.11
N VAL A 759 30.85 -7.44 0.86
CA VAL A 759 30.64 -7.47 2.32
C VAL A 759 31.99 -7.60 3.01
N ARG A 760 32.24 -6.69 3.96
CA ARG A 760 33.47 -6.65 4.76
C ARG A 760 33.12 -6.73 6.24
N ILE A 761 33.82 -7.60 6.95
CA ILE A 761 33.61 -7.86 8.38
C ILE A 761 34.92 -7.59 9.11
N TYR A 762 34.83 -6.71 10.09
CA TYR A 762 35.95 -6.32 10.96
C TYR A 762 35.71 -6.82 12.37
N ALA A 763 36.73 -7.41 13.00
CA ALA A 763 36.69 -7.73 14.43
C ALA A 763 37.21 -6.55 15.25
N VAL A 764 36.56 -6.28 16.39
CA VAL A 764 36.98 -5.25 17.33
C VAL A 764 38.07 -5.81 18.23
N LYS A 765 39.24 -5.19 18.25
CA LYS A 765 40.35 -5.67 19.08
C LYS A 765 40.04 -5.53 20.57
N PRO A 766 40.44 -6.50 21.41
CA PRO A 766 40.37 -6.35 22.86
C PRO A 766 41.26 -5.19 23.32
N GLU A 767 41.04 -4.70 24.55
CA GLU A 767 41.94 -3.70 25.13
C GLU A 767 43.37 -4.26 25.24
N ASP A 768 44.36 -3.42 25.00
CA ASP A 768 45.76 -3.83 25.16
C ASP A 768 45.99 -4.27 26.61
N ALA A 769 46.67 -5.41 26.80
CA ALA A 769 46.90 -5.98 28.13
C ALA A 769 47.68 -5.04 29.06
N LEU A 770 48.40 -4.07 28.48
CA LEU A 770 49.17 -3.04 29.19
C LEU A 770 48.43 -1.70 29.33
N GLY A 771 47.16 -1.62 28.91
CA GLY A 771 46.33 -0.42 28.98
C GLY A 771 46.82 0.73 28.11
N ARG A 772 47.61 0.46 27.07
CA ARG A 772 48.10 1.48 26.13
C ARG A 772 47.03 1.72 25.05
N ASP A 773 47.07 2.91 24.47
CA ASP A 773 46.29 3.21 23.27
C ASP A 773 46.75 2.37 22.07
N HIS A 774 45.81 1.82 21.31
CA HIS A 774 46.07 0.89 20.19
C HIS A 774 47.00 1.47 19.14
N ARG A 775 46.85 2.78 18.86
CA ARG A 775 47.75 3.49 17.94
C ARG A 775 49.19 3.55 18.44
N SER A 776 49.36 3.71 19.76
CA SER A 776 50.68 3.71 20.39
C SER A 776 51.29 2.31 20.44
N ALA A 777 50.47 1.27 20.64
CA ALA A 777 50.88 -0.13 20.58
C ALA A 777 51.35 -0.51 19.17
N ASN A 778 50.53 -0.26 18.14
CA ASN A 778 50.90 -0.55 16.75
C ASN A 778 52.12 0.27 16.28
N ALA A 779 52.25 1.52 16.72
CA ALA A 779 53.43 2.32 16.42
C ALA A 779 54.70 1.75 17.07
N PHE A 780 54.60 1.20 18.29
CA PHE A 780 55.69 0.51 18.97
C PHE A 780 56.08 -0.77 18.21
N ASP A 781 55.10 -1.59 17.81
CA ASP A 781 55.34 -2.83 17.05
C ASP A 781 55.93 -2.56 15.66
N ALA A 782 55.53 -1.45 15.03
CA ALA A 782 56.12 -0.96 13.77
C ALA A 782 57.52 -0.33 13.93
N GLY A 783 58.12 -0.39 15.12
CA GLY A 783 59.48 0.11 15.40
C GLY A 783 59.61 1.64 15.42
N LYS A 784 58.50 2.39 15.49
CA LYS A 784 58.54 3.86 15.54
C LYS A 784 58.89 4.32 16.96
N ARG A 785 59.99 5.06 17.10
CA ARG A 785 60.38 5.66 18.40
C ARG A 785 59.33 6.66 18.87
N ARG A 786 58.89 6.51 20.13
CA ARG A 786 58.01 7.47 20.80
C ARG A 786 58.65 8.86 20.73
N LYS A 787 57.98 9.84 20.11
CA LYS A 787 58.43 11.25 20.19
C LYS A 787 58.45 11.62 21.68
N LYS A 788 59.58 12.17 22.14
CA LYS A 788 59.79 12.61 23.53
C LYS A 788 58.59 13.48 23.94
N VAL A 789 57.85 13.04 24.95
CA VAL A 789 56.76 13.83 25.54
C VAL A 789 57.40 15.00 26.27
N THR A 790 57.36 16.19 25.68
CA THR A 790 57.61 17.43 26.42
C THR A 790 56.31 17.80 27.12
N SER A 791 56.29 17.62 28.44
CA SER A 791 55.21 17.85 29.41
C SER A 791 54.12 16.76 29.50
N LEU A 792 54.01 16.18 30.70
CA LEU A 792 52.85 15.43 31.18
C LEU A 792 51.72 16.44 31.49
N PRO A 793 50.45 16.15 31.16
CA PRO A 793 49.34 16.88 31.76
C PRO A 793 49.29 16.52 33.24
N THR A 794 49.43 17.53 34.10
CA THR A 794 49.22 17.40 35.54
C THR A 794 47.79 16.93 35.80
N THR A 795 47.69 15.82 36.53
CA THR A 795 46.50 15.28 37.16
C THR A 795 45.83 16.32 38.05
N SER A 796 44.77 16.97 37.58
CA SER A 796 43.82 17.70 38.45
C SER A 796 42.59 16.84 38.71
N ALA A 797 42.76 15.81 39.54
CA ALA A 797 41.65 15.06 40.12
C ALA A 797 42.03 14.59 41.54
N ALA A 798 42.12 15.57 42.45
CA ALA A 798 42.08 15.36 43.90
C ALA A 798 41.67 16.66 44.60
N GLY A 799 40.49 17.18 44.25
CA GLY A 799 39.85 18.28 44.98
C GLY A 799 39.14 17.72 46.21
N GLY A 800 39.89 17.46 47.26
CA GLY A 800 39.34 17.10 48.57
C GLY A 800 38.46 18.22 49.13
N VAL A 801 37.27 17.82 49.58
CA VAL A 801 36.35 18.63 50.39
C VAL A 801 37.11 19.13 51.62
N ARG A 802 37.43 20.43 51.65
CA ARG A 802 37.89 21.13 52.86
C ARG A 802 36.88 22.20 53.20
N GLY A 803 36.11 21.94 54.26
CA GLY A 803 35.14 22.87 54.81
C GLY A 803 35.78 24.19 55.25
N LYS A 804 35.07 25.29 54.98
CA LYS A 804 35.22 26.56 55.70
C LYS A 804 33.86 26.93 56.27
N ALA A 805 33.67 26.61 57.54
CA ALA A 805 32.82 27.40 58.42
C ALA A 805 33.57 28.69 58.78
N GLY A 806 32.87 29.84 58.83
CA GLY A 806 33.38 31.04 59.52
C GLY A 806 33.08 32.41 58.92
N ALA A 807 31.84 32.86 59.11
CA ALA A 807 31.45 34.19 59.63
C ALA A 807 31.78 35.52 58.90
N ARG A 808 30.67 36.27 58.69
CA ARG A 808 30.45 37.72 58.88
C ARG A 808 31.22 38.71 57.99
N LYS A 809 30.52 39.36 57.05
CA LYS A 809 29.72 40.58 57.30
C LYS A 809 28.70 40.77 56.18
#